data_AF-A0A8H3IXK6-F1
#
_entry.id   AF-A0A8H3IXK6-F1
#
_cell.length_a   1.000
_cell.length_b   1.000
_cell.length_c   1.000
_cell.angle_alpha   90.00
_cell.angle_beta   90.00
_cell.angle_gamma   90.00
#
_symmetry.space_group_name_H-M   'P 1'
#
loop_
_entity.id
_entity.type
_entity.pdbx_description
1 polymer ?
#
loop_
_entity_poly.entity_id
_entity_poly.type
_entity_poly.pdbx_seq_one_letter_code
_entity_poly.pdbx_strand_id
1 'polypeptide(L)'
;MLGRRIPHPPSTQYDDFKSPTAKRLKRLDSTDSSFSRAPSDDEDGYDRASSPRREVRRVIADSEAESDDEESPPNASQPTELENALPPIRTDKEAIAEYEATRAAEPEKGLDLQGRLGQRKWIRGKSSIYVDAFNLALETVLEDESHLFDAAEMAVFENWRTLSYEGQYLYVRLFLRKTAAWHRINRLGYYGDIADMSGAVKELLESRSLPPVTGVAQSNPGETEPPQDSILGDSFTFADGSEEHIQTLEEASSLLRLDELKAIAKDAKIQGQNKRELLKALRKMSSVQSALAFTSLKRSETEESIKSEPPLDENGDSLDEQDGPSANRDAYYIRKIFANTGSCIRLSSAAFKLFERVHLVFYRSTEWTEKSLTTIILARISRRNFPTYIVSRSANIFPSRSSLLEFEASIRTQFRIDNILEFNGTPKKHDLQLVKDIFEEVYPRWRVLLEEEQRKEDRVYESGEGAYLRRFSPAWVYTRIVHKGTAVLGRFKEHKREHEMLTELLGQHLFHAARRGAWYQRKALLEEHYLWALTPDHGRSDEARKKAWKRTALATCEDGLRDRDCHLIYHHDLQKRIVKLERRLKVPKRQQHDFLHVRLAKPVERSVSGIRIEKAAALARRNSSPHPTGGSRRGAKTIWVDEHEGGGECSVEAMCLSYYRTQGYRGYHSEGGIVRTLFG
;
A
#
# COMPACT_ATOMS: atom_id res chain seq x y z
N MET A 1 16.74 30.18 36.87
CA MET A 1 15.66 31.17 37.11
C MET A 1 14.41 30.41 37.51
N LEU A 2 13.89 30.69 38.71
CA LEU A 2 12.73 30.00 39.29
C LEU A 2 11.44 30.43 38.57
N GLY A 3 10.80 29.51 37.86
CA GLY A 3 9.52 29.75 37.17
C GLY A 3 8.40 29.98 38.18
N ARG A 4 7.87 31.21 38.22
CA ARG A 4 6.63 31.52 38.93
C ARG A 4 5.47 30.77 38.26
N ARG A 5 4.71 30.00 39.04
CA ARG A 5 3.41 29.46 38.61
C ARG A 5 2.50 30.64 38.22
N ILE A 6 2.03 30.65 36.98
CA ILE A 6 1.02 31.59 36.51
C ILE A 6 -0.32 31.10 37.09
N PRO A 7 -1.00 31.90 37.93
CA PRO A 7 -2.35 31.53 38.40
C PRO A 7 -3.34 31.60 37.24
N HIS A 8 -4.14 30.54 37.08
CA HIS A 8 -5.21 30.50 36.08
C HIS A 8 -6.29 31.57 36.40
N PRO A 9 -6.89 32.21 35.37
CA PRO A 9 -7.97 33.17 35.58
C PRO A 9 -9.20 32.51 36.22
N PRO A 10 -10.01 33.25 37.01
CA PRO A 10 -11.18 32.72 37.74
C PRO A 10 -12.31 32.16 36.87
N SER A 11 -12.21 32.25 35.54
CA SER A 11 -13.27 31.88 34.59
C SER A 11 -13.38 30.37 34.31
N THR A 12 -12.75 29.52 35.12
CA THR A 12 -12.80 28.05 35.01
C THR A 12 -13.35 27.35 36.27
N GLN A 13 -14.09 28.06 37.11
CA GLN A 13 -14.95 27.43 38.12
C GLN A 13 -16.18 26.81 37.45
N TYR A 14 -16.06 25.56 37.00
CA TYR A 14 -17.21 24.70 36.69
C TYR A 14 -17.51 23.82 37.92
N ASP A 15 -17.85 24.43 39.06
CA ASP A 15 -18.22 23.72 40.28
C ASP A 15 -19.73 23.55 40.47
N ASP A 16 -20.57 23.99 39.52
CA ASP A 16 -22.03 23.83 39.58
C ASP A 16 -22.51 22.47 39.02
N PHE A 17 -21.90 21.37 39.45
CA PHE A 17 -22.41 20.02 39.17
C PHE A 17 -23.01 19.41 40.43
N LYS A 18 -24.34 19.30 40.49
CA LYS A 18 -25.05 18.55 41.54
C LYS A 18 -24.80 17.05 41.38
N SER A 19 -23.84 16.53 42.15
CA SER A 19 -23.64 15.09 42.37
C SER A 19 -24.85 14.49 43.10
N PRO A 20 -25.41 13.34 42.68
CA PRO A 20 -26.43 12.65 43.49
C PRO A 20 -25.81 12.12 44.79
N THR A 21 -26.50 12.34 45.91
CA THR A 21 -26.09 11.90 47.25
C THR A 21 -25.98 10.39 47.35
N ALA A 22 -24.84 9.88 47.82
CA ALA A 22 -24.64 8.46 48.11
C ALA A 22 -25.54 8.02 49.29
N LYS A 23 -26.54 7.17 49.00
CA LYS A 23 -27.27 6.40 50.03
C LYS A 23 -26.77 4.96 50.02
N ARG A 24 -25.96 4.58 51.01
CA ARG A 24 -26.21 3.38 51.85
C ARG A 24 -25.24 3.36 53.04
N LEU A 25 -25.80 3.34 54.25
CA LEU A 25 -25.10 3.22 55.53
C LEU A 25 -25.50 1.91 56.21
N LYS A 26 -24.51 1.30 56.87
CA LYS A 26 -24.53 0.32 57.98
C LYS A 26 -24.98 -1.13 57.71
N ARG A 27 -24.08 -2.07 58.04
CA ARG A 27 -23.99 -2.62 59.40
C ARG A 27 -22.57 -3.12 59.74
N LEU A 28 -22.16 -2.79 60.97
CA LEU A 28 -21.01 -3.33 61.70
C LEU A 28 -21.41 -4.68 62.30
N ASP A 29 -20.46 -5.59 62.43
CA ASP A 29 -20.27 -6.26 63.73
C ASP A 29 -18.78 -6.51 63.97
N SER A 30 -18.36 -6.12 65.17
CA SER A 30 -17.02 -6.24 65.74
C SER A 30 -16.86 -7.60 66.41
N THR A 31 -15.65 -8.15 66.40
CA THR A 31 -15.01 -8.68 67.63
C THR A 31 -13.50 -8.68 67.49
N ASP A 32 -12.86 -8.12 68.51
CA ASP A 32 -11.44 -8.04 68.83
C ASP A 32 -10.71 -9.40 68.84
N SER A 33 -9.42 -9.40 68.48
CA SER A 33 -8.35 -9.58 69.48
C SER A 33 -6.95 -9.51 68.85
N SER A 34 -6.12 -8.65 69.43
CA SER A 34 -4.66 -8.53 69.31
C SER A 34 -3.90 -9.84 69.56
N PHE A 35 -2.77 -10.07 68.89
CA PHE A 35 -1.44 -10.19 69.51
C PHE A 35 -0.35 -10.54 68.47
N SER A 36 0.78 -9.89 68.63
CA SER A 36 2.04 -10.00 67.90
C SER A 36 2.92 -11.17 68.35
N ARG A 37 3.61 -11.86 67.41
CA ARG A 37 5.02 -12.34 67.54
C ARG A 37 5.48 -13.12 66.30
N ALA A 38 6.68 -12.80 65.82
CA ALA A 38 7.61 -13.71 65.14
C ALA A 38 8.68 -14.15 66.17
N PRO A 39 9.73 -14.92 65.85
CA PRO A 39 9.97 -15.93 64.79
C PRO A 39 10.50 -17.28 65.36
N SER A 40 10.61 -18.36 64.56
CA SER A 40 11.74 -19.31 64.64
C SER A 40 11.67 -20.39 63.55
N ASP A 41 12.86 -20.72 63.05
CA ASP A 41 13.21 -21.83 62.16
C ASP A 41 12.89 -23.21 62.77
N ASP A 42 12.61 -24.19 61.91
CA ASP A 42 13.29 -25.50 61.92
C ASP A 42 12.88 -26.34 60.71
N GLU A 43 13.90 -26.94 60.09
CA GLU A 43 13.83 -27.93 59.01
C GLU A 43 13.32 -29.29 59.53
N ASP A 44 12.50 -29.98 58.74
CA ASP A 44 12.84 -31.33 58.24
C ASP A 44 11.73 -31.88 57.32
N GLY A 45 12.16 -32.51 56.23
CA GLY A 45 11.31 -32.96 55.12
C GLY A 45 10.66 -34.32 55.35
N TYR A 46 9.65 -34.65 54.52
CA TYR A 46 9.50 -35.97 53.85
C TYR A 46 8.48 -35.87 52.70
N ASP A 47 8.94 -36.34 51.53
CA ASP A 47 8.28 -36.99 50.40
C ASP A 47 7.13 -36.36 49.57
N ARG A 48 7.60 -35.87 48.42
CA ARG A 48 7.04 -35.76 47.06
C ARG A 48 5.88 -36.72 46.71
N ALA A 49 4.75 -36.11 46.33
CA ALA A 49 3.92 -36.57 45.21
C ALA A 49 3.67 -35.40 44.25
N SER A 50 3.99 -35.61 42.97
CA SER A 50 4.00 -34.61 41.90
C SER A 50 2.59 -34.33 41.36
N SER A 51 2.27 -33.05 41.16
CA SER A 51 1.20 -32.58 40.28
C SER A 51 1.68 -31.33 39.53
N PRO A 52 1.37 -31.20 38.23
CA PRO A 52 2.12 -30.36 37.32
C PRO A 52 1.84 -28.87 37.54
N ARG A 53 2.90 -28.11 37.85
CA ARG A 53 2.89 -26.64 37.85
C ARG A 53 2.59 -26.15 36.44
N ARG A 54 1.49 -25.40 36.32
CA ARG A 54 1.14 -24.58 35.17
C ARG A 54 2.26 -23.55 34.97
N GLU A 55 3.11 -23.75 33.96
CA GLU A 55 4.04 -22.71 33.50
C GLU A 55 3.23 -21.51 33.03
N VAL A 56 3.25 -20.44 33.83
CA VAL A 56 2.84 -19.12 33.38
C VAL A 56 3.92 -18.63 32.41
N ARG A 57 3.73 -18.95 31.13
CA ARG A 57 4.45 -18.35 30.02
C ARG A 57 4.19 -16.84 30.09
N ARG A 58 5.14 -16.07 30.62
CA ARG A 58 5.15 -14.60 30.51
C ARG A 58 5.34 -14.25 29.03
N VAL A 59 4.24 -14.22 28.30
CA VAL A 59 4.15 -13.53 27.01
C VAL A 59 4.10 -12.05 27.35
N ILE A 60 5.21 -11.35 27.14
CA ILE A 60 5.25 -9.89 27.16
C ILE A 60 4.50 -9.46 25.90
N ALA A 61 3.35 -8.81 26.08
CA ALA A 61 2.54 -8.29 25.00
C ALA A 61 3.30 -7.14 24.31
N ASP A 62 3.61 -7.33 23.03
CA ASP A 62 3.96 -6.25 22.12
C ASP A 62 2.75 -5.33 21.99
N SER A 63 2.84 -4.11 22.52
CA SER A 63 1.86 -3.06 22.25
C SER A 63 2.30 -2.29 21.00
N GLU A 64 2.07 -2.89 19.84
CA GLU A 64 2.01 -2.17 18.57
C GLU A 64 0.61 -2.40 18.01
N ALA A 65 -0.26 -1.44 18.27
CA ALA A 65 -1.50 -1.26 17.53
C ALA A 65 -1.67 0.26 17.41
N GLU A 66 -1.07 0.82 16.36
CA GLU A 66 -1.57 2.07 15.79
C GLU A 66 -3.01 1.75 15.34
N SER A 67 -3.98 2.39 15.99
CA SER A 67 -5.37 2.30 15.57
C SER A 67 -5.58 3.32 14.46
N ASP A 68 -5.47 2.87 13.22
CA ASP A 68 -6.05 3.55 12.07
C ASP A 68 -6.60 2.46 11.14
N ASP A 69 -7.80 1.97 11.48
CA ASP A 69 -8.55 1.00 10.68
C ASP A 69 -9.89 1.63 10.26
N GLU A 70 -9.88 2.31 9.11
CA GLU A 70 -11.05 2.31 8.25
C GLU A 70 -11.02 1.03 7.41
N GLU A 71 -11.83 0.04 7.79
CA GLU A 71 -12.06 -1.20 7.02
C GLU A 71 -12.55 -0.86 5.59
N SER A 72 -11.65 -0.86 4.63
CA SER A 72 -11.97 -0.90 3.20
C SER A 72 -11.97 -2.36 2.70
N PRO A 73 -12.87 -2.72 1.77
CA PRO A 73 -13.02 -4.09 1.28
C PRO A 73 -11.73 -4.60 0.59
N PRO A 74 -11.51 -5.94 0.52
CA PRO A 74 -10.22 -6.57 0.22
C PRO A 74 -9.79 -6.52 -1.27
N ASN A 75 -10.05 -5.41 -1.96
CA ASN A 75 -9.62 -5.13 -3.33
C ASN A 75 -9.65 -3.63 -3.68
N ALA A 76 -9.79 -2.73 -2.70
CA ALA A 76 -9.62 -1.30 -2.93
C ALA A 76 -8.14 -0.95 -2.73
N SER A 77 -7.45 -0.60 -3.81
CA SER A 77 -6.25 0.23 -3.71
C SER A 77 -6.60 1.43 -2.83
N GLN A 78 -5.88 1.70 -1.73
CA GLN A 78 -6.15 2.90 -0.95
C GLN A 78 -6.06 4.11 -1.90
N PRO A 79 -7.03 5.05 -1.85
CA PRO A 79 -6.92 6.27 -2.61
C PRO A 79 -5.64 7.00 -2.18
N THR A 80 -4.93 7.63 -3.11
CA THR A 80 -3.74 8.44 -2.79
C THR A 80 -4.09 9.52 -1.75
N GLU A 81 -3.11 10.09 -1.02
CA GLU A 81 -3.37 11.27 -0.14
C GLU A 81 -4.19 12.37 -0.86
N LEU A 82 -3.93 12.56 -2.16
CA LEU A 82 -4.69 13.45 -3.02
C LEU A 82 -6.14 12.97 -3.21
N GLU A 83 -6.37 11.69 -3.50
CA GLU A 83 -7.73 11.12 -3.64
C GLU A 83 -8.49 11.05 -2.29
N ASN A 84 -7.80 10.91 -1.15
CA ASN A 84 -8.39 10.92 0.20
C ASN A 84 -8.79 12.33 0.65
N ALA A 85 -8.03 13.36 0.25
CA ALA A 85 -8.39 14.76 0.48
C ALA A 85 -9.62 15.20 -0.36
N LEU A 86 -10.04 14.37 -1.32
CA LEU A 86 -11.08 14.66 -2.28
C LEU A 86 -12.37 13.89 -1.89
N PRO A 87 -13.52 14.56 -1.65
CA PRO A 87 -14.76 13.87 -1.32
C PRO A 87 -15.19 12.85 -2.40
N PRO A 88 -16.00 11.83 -2.08
CA PRO A 88 -16.40 10.81 -3.04
C PRO A 88 -17.11 11.42 -4.25
N ILE A 89 -16.57 11.14 -5.45
CA ILE A 89 -17.13 11.63 -6.72
C ILE A 89 -18.16 10.63 -7.25
N ARG A 90 -19.32 11.12 -7.71
CA ARG A 90 -20.24 10.35 -8.56
C ARG A 90 -19.56 10.12 -9.91
N THR A 91 -19.15 8.88 -10.14
CA THR A 91 -18.34 8.44 -11.29
C THR A 91 -19.21 7.85 -12.42
N ASP A 92 -20.52 8.04 -12.27
CA ASP A 92 -21.56 7.42 -13.04
C ASP A 92 -21.51 7.97 -14.48
N LYS A 93 -21.74 7.12 -15.48
CA LYS A 93 -21.76 7.53 -16.91
C LYS A 93 -22.68 8.72 -17.18
N GLU A 94 -23.72 8.86 -16.37
CA GLU A 94 -24.70 9.97 -16.43
C GLU A 94 -24.07 11.30 -16.00
N ALA A 95 -23.31 11.33 -14.90
CA ALA A 95 -22.64 12.55 -14.43
C ALA A 95 -21.59 13.06 -15.43
N ILE A 96 -20.92 12.15 -16.14
CA ILE A 96 -19.97 12.48 -17.21
C ILE A 96 -20.71 13.07 -18.42
N ALA A 97 -21.80 12.44 -18.87
CA ALA A 97 -22.59 12.90 -20.01
C ALA A 97 -23.26 14.26 -19.76
N GLU A 98 -23.74 14.50 -18.53
CA GLU A 98 -24.30 15.81 -18.12
C GLU A 98 -23.25 16.93 -18.15
N TYR A 99 -22.02 16.64 -17.72
CA TYR A 99 -20.92 17.60 -17.80
C TYR A 99 -20.53 17.91 -19.24
N GLU A 100 -20.42 16.90 -20.10
CA GLU A 100 -20.12 17.08 -21.52
C GLU A 100 -21.20 17.90 -22.24
N ALA A 101 -22.48 17.66 -21.91
CA ALA A 101 -23.60 18.42 -22.44
C ALA A 101 -23.65 19.88 -21.95
N THR A 102 -23.25 20.16 -20.71
CA THR A 102 -23.23 21.53 -20.16
C THR A 102 -22.08 22.37 -20.72
N ARG A 103 -20.89 21.81 -20.92
CA ARG A 103 -19.78 22.51 -21.62
C ARG A 103 -20.08 22.82 -23.09
N ALA A 104 -20.88 21.99 -23.76
CA ALA A 104 -21.31 22.26 -25.13
C ALA A 104 -22.10 23.56 -25.30
N ALA A 105 -22.68 24.08 -24.19
CA ALA A 105 -23.61 25.19 -24.18
C ALA A 105 -23.02 26.53 -23.70
N GLU A 106 -21.75 26.61 -23.25
CA GLU A 106 -21.15 27.84 -22.72
C GLU A 106 -20.50 28.75 -23.81
N PRO A 107 -20.79 30.07 -23.85
CA PRO A 107 -20.12 31.03 -24.73
C PRO A 107 -18.87 31.71 -24.10
N GLU A 108 -17.95 32.15 -24.97
CA GLU A 108 -16.58 32.63 -24.66
C GLU A 108 -16.44 33.84 -23.72
N LYS A 109 -15.46 33.78 -22.79
CA LYS A 109 -14.74 34.95 -22.22
C LYS A 109 -13.24 34.63 -22.07
N GLY A 110 -12.38 35.61 -22.33
CA GLY A 110 -10.96 35.40 -22.63
C GLY A 110 -9.91 35.62 -21.51
N LEU A 111 -8.67 35.27 -21.91
CA LEU A 111 -7.31 35.49 -21.39
C LEU A 111 -6.58 34.37 -20.59
N ASP A 112 -5.28 34.31 -20.90
CA ASP A 112 -4.11 33.53 -20.42
C ASP A 112 -3.97 32.05 -20.84
N LEU A 113 -2.76 31.47 -20.74
CA LEU A 113 -2.41 30.09 -21.16
C LEU A 113 -3.35 29.00 -20.59
N GLN A 114 -3.93 29.26 -19.41
CA GLN A 114 -5.01 28.47 -18.80
C GLN A 114 -6.33 28.49 -19.59
N GLY A 115 -6.55 29.53 -20.39
CA GLY A 115 -7.68 29.77 -21.29
C GLY A 115 -7.60 29.01 -22.62
N ARG A 116 -6.43 28.51 -23.03
CA ARG A 116 -6.30 27.67 -24.24
C ARG A 116 -7.12 26.36 -24.15
N LEU A 117 -7.37 25.87 -22.94
CA LEU A 117 -8.24 24.71 -22.65
C LEU A 117 -9.71 25.08 -22.38
N GLY A 118 -10.00 26.34 -22.05
CA GLY A 118 -11.36 26.85 -21.88
C GLY A 118 -12.09 27.13 -23.20
N GLN A 119 -11.35 27.34 -24.29
CA GLN A 119 -11.88 27.88 -25.55
C GLN A 119 -12.06 26.87 -26.70
N ARG A 120 -11.64 25.60 -26.54
CA ARG A 120 -12.01 24.58 -27.55
C ARG A 120 -13.49 24.30 -27.42
N LYS A 121 -14.28 24.82 -28.38
CA LYS A 121 -15.68 24.47 -28.60
C LYS A 121 -15.79 22.95 -28.51
N TRP A 122 -16.52 22.46 -27.51
CA TRP A 122 -16.76 21.03 -27.40
C TRP A 122 -17.56 20.61 -28.63
N ILE A 123 -16.98 19.71 -29.44
CA ILE A 123 -17.65 19.12 -30.59
C ILE A 123 -17.70 17.62 -30.33
N ARG A 124 -18.92 17.08 -30.31
CA ARG A 124 -19.16 15.63 -30.18
C ARG A 124 -18.33 14.87 -31.21
N GLY A 125 -17.49 13.94 -30.75
CA GLY A 125 -16.55 13.18 -31.60
C GLY A 125 -15.23 13.90 -31.95
N LYS A 126 -14.92 15.07 -31.37
CA LYS A 126 -13.64 15.80 -31.61
C LYS A 126 -12.96 16.38 -30.36
N SER A 127 -13.59 16.33 -29.19
CA SER A 127 -13.00 16.78 -27.92
C SER A 127 -13.59 16.02 -26.73
N SER A 128 -12.73 15.55 -25.84
CA SER A 128 -13.08 14.75 -24.66
C SER A 128 -12.24 15.24 -23.50
N ILE A 129 -12.87 15.42 -22.34
CA ILE A 129 -12.19 15.87 -21.11
C ILE A 129 -11.06 14.93 -20.73
N TYR A 130 -11.24 13.64 -21.03
CA TYR A 130 -10.23 12.62 -20.77
C TYR A 130 -8.97 12.88 -21.60
N VAL A 131 -9.14 13.13 -22.90
CA VAL A 131 -8.03 13.37 -23.84
C VAL A 131 -7.39 14.73 -23.57
N ASP A 132 -8.20 15.76 -23.30
CA ASP A 132 -7.70 17.10 -22.99
C ASP A 132 -6.89 17.11 -21.69
N ALA A 133 -7.35 16.40 -20.65
CA ALA A 133 -6.61 16.26 -19.39
C ALA A 133 -5.31 15.48 -19.57
N PHE A 134 -5.33 14.43 -20.37
CA PHE A 134 -4.15 13.64 -20.72
C PHE A 134 -3.11 14.50 -21.44
N ASN A 135 -3.52 15.22 -22.49
CA ASN A 135 -2.64 16.08 -23.26
C ASN A 135 -2.14 17.27 -22.44
N LEU A 136 -2.95 17.86 -21.55
CA LEU A 136 -2.49 18.88 -20.61
C LEU A 136 -1.35 18.35 -19.73
N ALA A 137 -1.50 17.15 -19.17
CA ALA A 137 -0.47 16.56 -18.31
C ALA A 137 0.82 16.33 -19.09
N LEU A 138 0.71 15.79 -20.31
CA LEU A 138 1.84 15.56 -21.20
C LEU A 138 2.54 16.86 -21.61
N GLU A 139 1.80 17.84 -22.13
CA GLU A 139 2.34 19.12 -22.59
C GLU A 139 3.04 19.86 -21.44
N THR A 140 2.42 19.94 -20.26
CA THR A 140 3.02 20.61 -19.09
C THR A 140 4.35 19.97 -18.70
N VAL A 141 4.44 18.65 -18.71
CA VAL A 141 5.68 17.94 -18.36
C VAL A 141 6.76 18.11 -19.43
N LEU A 142 6.39 18.09 -20.71
CA LEU A 142 7.36 18.26 -21.80
C LEU A 142 7.87 19.71 -21.91
N GLU A 143 7.05 20.70 -21.55
CA GLU A 143 7.46 22.11 -21.53
C GLU A 143 8.54 22.37 -20.48
N ASP A 144 8.37 21.86 -19.25
CA ASP A 144 9.25 22.20 -18.12
C ASP A 144 10.29 21.10 -17.76
N GLU A 145 10.03 19.83 -18.09
CA GLU A 145 10.82 18.67 -17.66
C GLU A 145 11.15 17.66 -18.77
N SER A 146 11.27 18.09 -20.02
CA SER A 146 11.66 17.22 -21.15
C SER A 146 13.04 16.54 -20.97
N HIS A 147 13.94 17.10 -20.15
CA HIS A 147 15.25 16.50 -19.83
C HIS A 147 15.15 15.17 -19.06
N LEU A 148 13.96 14.81 -18.56
CA LEU A 148 13.71 13.56 -17.87
C LEU A 148 13.46 12.38 -18.82
N PHE A 149 13.40 12.61 -20.13
CA PHE A 149 13.10 11.60 -21.14
C PHE A 149 14.22 11.49 -22.17
N ASP A 150 14.48 10.27 -22.64
CA ASP A 150 15.46 10.03 -23.69
C ASP A 150 14.88 10.23 -25.11
N ALA A 151 15.73 10.12 -26.14
CA ALA A 151 15.32 10.36 -27.52
C ALA A 151 14.25 9.38 -28.02
N ALA A 152 14.26 8.13 -27.57
CA ALA A 152 13.27 7.12 -27.94
C ALA A 152 11.91 7.43 -27.29
N GLU A 153 11.92 7.81 -26.01
CA GLU A 153 10.74 8.25 -25.28
C GLU A 153 10.13 9.53 -25.89
N MET A 154 10.98 10.50 -26.27
CA MET A 154 10.52 11.70 -26.97
C MET A 154 9.89 11.36 -28.32
N ALA A 155 10.43 10.40 -29.07
CA ALA A 155 9.83 9.95 -30.32
C ALA A 155 8.45 9.30 -30.11
N VAL A 156 8.22 8.59 -29.00
CA VAL A 156 6.88 8.08 -28.65
C VAL A 156 5.88 9.24 -28.47
N PHE A 157 6.29 10.33 -27.81
CA PHE A 157 5.44 11.50 -27.62
C PHE A 157 5.15 12.25 -28.93
N GLU A 158 6.11 12.30 -29.85
CA GLU A 158 5.85 12.86 -31.19
C GLU A 158 4.86 12.01 -31.97
N ASN A 159 5.04 10.69 -31.96
CA ASN A 159 4.08 9.76 -32.58
C ASN A 159 2.68 9.90 -31.95
N TRP A 160 2.58 10.12 -30.64
CA TRP A 160 1.30 10.39 -29.96
C TRP A 160 0.59 11.62 -30.54
N ARG A 161 1.32 12.71 -30.84
CA ARG A 161 0.75 13.93 -31.45
C ARG A 161 0.26 13.71 -32.87
N THR A 162 0.81 12.72 -33.59
CA THR A 162 0.37 12.37 -34.95
C THR A 162 -0.87 11.49 -34.98
N LEU A 163 -1.22 10.84 -33.86
CA LEU A 163 -2.40 9.98 -33.79
C LEU A 163 -3.68 10.76 -34.06
N SER A 164 -4.64 10.08 -34.67
CA SER A 164 -6.00 10.58 -34.80
C SER A 164 -6.63 10.81 -33.42
N TYR A 165 -7.58 11.76 -33.35
CA TYR A 165 -8.32 12.00 -32.12
C TYR A 165 -9.05 10.74 -31.63
N GLU A 166 -9.55 9.91 -32.54
CA GLU A 166 -10.22 8.64 -32.18
C GLU A 166 -9.24 7.62 -31.61
N GLY A 167 -8.03 7.53 -32.16
CA GLY A 167 -6.93 6.72 -31.63
C GLY A 167 -6.50 7.18 -30.23
N GLN A 168 -6.28 8.48 -30.05
CA GLN A 168 -5.98 9.06 -28.73
C GLN A 168 -7.12 8.79 -27.73
N TYR A 169 -8.37 9.03 -28.12
CA TYR A 169 -9.53 8.78 -27.27
C TYR A 169 -9.61 7.31 -26.85
N LEU A 170 -9.46 6.37 -27.78
CA LEU A 170 -9.43 4.95 -27.47
C LEU A 170 -8.31 4.60 -26.49
N TYR A 171 -7.08 5.09 -26.75
CA TYR A 171 -5.94 4.86 -25.87
C TYR A 171 -6.20 5.37 -24.45
N VAL A 172 -6.60 6.65 -24.29
CA VAL A 172 -6.89 7.24 -22.97
C VAL A 172 -7.99 6.48 -22.25
N ARG A 173 -9.03 6.03 -22.97
CA ARG A 173 -10.13 5.27 -22.38
C ARG A 173 -9.72 3.87 -21.92
N LEU A 174 -8.72 3.26 -22.57
CA LEU A 174 -8.10 2.01 -22.10
C LEU A 174 -7.15 2.28 -20.93
N PHE A 175 -6.39 3.37 -20.98
CA PHE A 175 -5.48 3.80 -19.91
C PHE A 175 -6.20 4.01 -18.58
N LEU A 176 -7.43 4.56 -18.62
CA LEU A 176 -8.27 4.79 -17.44
C LEU A 176 -8.96 3.53 -16.89
N ARG A 177 -8.86 2.38 -17.57
CA ARG A 177 -9.44 1.11 -17.12
C ARG A 177 -8.40 0.33 -16.30
N LYS A 178 -8.76 -0.91 -15.91
CA LYS A 178 -7.82 -1.82 -15.25
C LYS A 178 -6.64 -2.08 -16.18
N THR A 179 -5.46 -1.66 -15.74
CA THR A 179 -4.20 -1.64 -16.48
C THR A 179 -3.71 -3.07 -16.76
N ALA A 180 -2.99 -3.27 -17.87
CA ALA A 180 -2.49 -4.56 -18.36
C ALA A 180 -3.54 -5.67 -18.65
N ALA A 181 -4.83 -5.36 -18.67
CA ALA A 181 -5.89 -6.32 -19.01
C ALA A 181 -6.22 -6.32 -20.51
N TRP A 182 -6.47 -7.50 -21.05
CA TRP A 182 -7.01 -7.66 -22.40
C TRP A 182 -8.48 -7.22 -22.47
N HIS A 183 -8.80 -6.39 -23.45
CA HIS A 183 -10.14 -5.89 -23.70
C HIS A 183 -10.68 -6.40 -25.02
N ARG A 184 -11.92 -6.93 -25.02
CA ARG A 184 -12.57 -7.37 -26.25
C ARG A 184 -13.08 -6.18 -27.04
N ILE A 185 -12.66 -6.06 -28.29
CA ILE A 185 -13.00 -4.91 -29.14
C ILE A 185 -14.51 -4.80 -29.33
N ASN A 186 -15.20 -5.92 -29.55
CA ASN A 186 -16.66 -5.99 -29.70
C ASN A 186 -17.48 -5.57 -28.47
N ARG A 187 -16.84 -5.37 -27.31
CA ARG A 187 -17.49 -4.89 -26.07
C ARG A 187 -17.03 -3.49 -25.66
N LEU A 188 -16.16 -2.86 -26.44
CA LEU A 188 -15.81 -1.46 -26.26
C LEU A 188 -16.99 -0.61 -26.74
N GLY A 189 -17.96 -0.37 -25.86
CA GLY A 189 -19.16 0.41 -26.14
C GLY A 189 -18.93 1.91 -26.30
N TYR A 190 -17.92 2.31 -27.08
CA TYR A 190 -17.58 3.70 -27.37
C TYR A 190 -18.13 4.20 -28.71
N TYR A 191 -19.09 3.47 -29.30
CA TYR A 191 -19.70 3.76 -30.59
C TYR A 191 -20.39 5.15 -30.69
N GLY A 192 -20.51 5.89 -29.59
CA GLY A 192 -21.01 7.27 -29.58
C GLY A 192 -19.93 8.35 -29.73
N ASP A 193 -18.65 8.02 -29.48
CA ASP A 193 -17.52 8.96 -29.47
C ASP A 193 -16.42 8.61 -30.49
N ILE A 194 -16.45 7.38 -31.01
CA ILE A 194 -15.53 6.86 -32.03
C ILE A 194 -16.37 6.45 -33.24
N ALA A 195 -16.15 7.10 -34.40
CA ALA A 195 -16.85 6.76 -35.63
C ALA A 195 -16.25 5.51 -36.29
N ASP A 196 -14.92 5.36 -36.32
CA ASP A 196 -14.25 4.20 -36.89
C ASP A 196 -13.40 3.46 -35.84
N MET A 197 -14.06 2.55 -35.13
CA MET A 197 -13.40 1.70 -34.14
C MET A 197 -12.31 0.83 -34.76
N SER A 198 -12.52 0.32 -35.97
CA SER A 198 -11.53 -0.51 -36.68
C SER A 198 -10.28 0.27 -37.04
N GLY A 199 -10.44 1.49 -37.55
CA GLY A 199 -9.35 2.40 -37.87
C GLY A 199 -8.55 2.78 -36.62
N ALA A 200 -9.22 3.20 -35.54
CA ALA A 200 -8.57 3.56 -34.28
C ALA A 200 -7.80 2.37 -33.67
N VAL A 201 -8.35 1.15 -33.71
CA VAL A 201 -7.65 -0.06 -33.26
C VAL A 201 -6.42 -0.32 -34.13
N LYS A 202 -6.56 -0.28 -35.46
CA LYS A 202 -5.44 -0.54 -36.38
C LYS A 202 -4.30 0.46 -36.18
N GLU A 203 -4.62 1.74 -35.97
CA GLU A 203 -3.66 2.80 -35.71
C GLU A 203 -2.86 2.57 -34.41
N LEU A 204 -3.52 2.10 -33.34
CA LEU A 204 -2.83 1.80 -32.07
C LEU A 204 -1.96 0.54 -32.14
N LEU A 205 -2.36 -0.44 -32.96
CA LEU A 205 -1.61 -1.68 -33.22
C LEU A 205 -0.44 -1.49 -34.20
N GLU A 206 -0.37 -0.35 -34.90
CA GLU A 206 0.70 -0.08 -35.87
C GLU A 206 2.07 0.02 -35.18
N SER A 207 3.02 -0.79 -35.66
CA SER A 207 4.40 -0.77 -35.21
C SER A 207 5.16 0.41 -35.82
N ARG A 208 5.84 1.17 -34.97
CA ARG A 208 6.56 2.41 -35.32
C ARG A 208 8.01 2.27 -34.91
N SER A 209 8.93 2.69 -35.78
CA SER A 209 10.36 2.64 -35.47
C SER A 209 10.76 3.73 -34.47
N LEU A 210 11.72 3.40 -33.62
CA LEU A 210 12.31 4.29 -32.64
C LEU A 210 13.80 4.51 -32.94
N PRO A 211 14.35 5.68 -32.57
CA PRO A 211 15.78 5.87 -32.57
C PRO A 211 16.44 4.91 -31.57
N PRO A 212 17.71 4.51 -31.80
CA PRO A 212 18.40 3.58 -30.92
C PRO A 212 18.50 4.15 -29.50
N VAL A 213 18.17 3.31 -28.51
CA VAL A 213 18.23 3.69 -27.10
C VAL A 213 19.68 3.89 -26.69
N THR A 214 20.06 5.14 -26.44
CA THR A 214 21.42 5.51 -26.00
C THR A 214 21.64 5.36 -24.49
N GLY A 215 20.63 4.91 -23.74
CA GLY A 215 20.67 4.78 -22.28
C GLY A 215 21.29 3.47 -21.80
N VAL A 216 22.15 3.55 -20.76
CA VAL A 216 22.62 2.36 -20.04
C VAL A 216 21.44 1.77 -19.25
N ALA A 217 21.27 0.45 -19.29
CA ALA A 217 20.29 -0.25 -18.46
C ALA A 217 20.57 0.06 -16.98
N GLN A 218 19.67 0.81 -16.34
CA GLN A 218 19.78 1.18 -14.94
C GLN A 218 19.18 0.06 -14.09
N SER A 219 19.99 -0.53 -13.21
CA SER A 219 19.53 -1.46 -12.18
C SER A 219 19.26 -0.67 -10.90
N ASN A 220 18.05 -0.79 -10.37
CA ASN A 220 17.66 -0.15 -9.11
C ASN A 220 17.47 -1.20 -8.02
N PRO A 221 17.93 -0.95 -6.78
CA PRO A 221 17.81 -1.91 -5.69
C PRO A 221 16.37 -2.32 -5.36
N GLY A 222 16.15 -3.63 -5.20
CA GLY A 222 14.89 -4.22 -4.77
C GLY A 222 13.82 -4.26 -5.86
N GLU A 223 14.12 -3.72 -7.05
CA GLU A 223 13.28 -3.80 -8.23
C GLU A 223 13.34 -5.23 -8.80
N THR A 224 12.19 -5.86 -9.00
CA THR A 224 12.14 -7.09 -9.82
C THR A 224 12.54 -6.75 -11.23
N GLU A 225 13.26 -7.66 -11.91
CA GLU A 225 13.57 -7.50 -13.33
C GLU A 225 12.32 -7.00 -14.07
N PRO A 226 12.44 -5.88 -14.82
CA PRO A 226 11.31 -5.36 -15.56
C PRO A 226 10.79 -6.49 -16.47
N PRO A 227 9.47 -6.72 -16.56
CA PRO A 227 8.92 -7.63 -17.56
C PRO A 227 9.52 -7.31 -18.92
N GLN A 228 9.90 -8.32 -19.72
CA GLN A 228 10.61 -8.13 -20.99
C GLN A 228 9.92 -7.07 -21.89
N ASP A 229 8.60 -6.96 -21.81
CA ASP A 229 7.75 -6.01 -22.56
C ASP A 229 7.73 -4.56 -22.02
N SER A 230 8.59 -4.21 -21.05
CA SER A 230 8.59 -2.89 -20.39
C SER A 230 9.54 -1.88 -21.02
N ILE A 231 10.49 -2.36 -21.82
CA ILE A 231 11.59 -1.55 -22.35
C ILE A 231 11.27 -1.24 -23.80
N LEU A 232 11.48 0.02 -24.20
CA LEU A 232 11.38 0.42 -25.61
C LEU A 232 12.53 -0.23 -26.38
N GLY A 233 12.20 -1.03 -27.40
CA GLY A 233 13.17 -1.57 -28.35
C GLY A 233 13.36 -0.66 -29.56
N ASP A 234 13.79 -1.24 -30.69
CA ASP A 234 13.94 -0.52 -31.97
C ASP A 234 12.59 -0.11 -32.59
N SER A 235 11.50 -0.67 -32.10
CA SER A 235 10.14 -0.30 -32.47
C SER A 235 9.18 -0.42 -31.30
N PHE A 236 8.02 0.22 -31.41
CA PHE A 236 6.94 0.13 -30.42
C PHE A 236 5.57 0.20 -31.08
N THR A 237 4.57 -0.31 -30.37
CA THR A 237 3.15 -0.12 -30.63
C THR A 237 2.52 0.62 -29.44
N PHE A 238 1.38 1.28 -29.63
CA PHE A 238 0.61 1.82 -28.49
C PHE A 238 -0.25 0.74 -27.82
N ALA A 239 -0.61 -0.30 -28.57
CA ALA A 239 -1.38 -1.43 -28.10
C ALA A 239 -0.91 -2.75 -28.71
N ASP A 240 -1.14 -3.83 -27.97
CA ASP A 240 -0.87 -5.21 -28.36
C ASP A 240 -2.17 -5.86 -28.84
N GLY A 241 -2.07 -6.60 -29.94
CA GLY A 241 -3.15 -7.42 -30.48
C GLY A 241 -3.08 -8.84 -29.94
N SER A 242 -4.24 -9.44 -29.62
CA SER A 242 -4.29 -10.79 -29.06
C SER A 242 -3.77 -11.88 -29.98
N GLU A 243 -3.79 -11.65 -31.29
CA GLU A 243 -3.38 -12.62 -32.30
C GLU A 243 -1.87 -12.85 -32.32
N GLU A 244 -1.07 -11.84 -31.94
CA GLU A 244 0.39 -11.89 -31.96
C GLU A 244 0.99 -12.20 -30.59
N HIS A 245 0.35 -11.70 -29.51
CA HIS A 245 0.94 -11.72 -28.17
C HIS A 245 0.43 -12.83 -27.26
N ILE A 246 -0.76 -13.40 -27.51
CA ILE A 246 -1.30 -14.49 -26.69
C ILE A 246 -1.01 -15.83 -27.37
N GLN A 247 0.09 -16.45 -26.96
CA GLN A 247 0.53 -17.75 -27.50
C GLN A 247 0.22 -18.92 -26.57
N THR A 248 -0.15 -18.64 -25.31
CA THR A 248 -0.38 -19.68 -24.30
C THR A 248 -1.87 -19.89 -24.03
N LEU A 249 -2.27 -21.15 -23.80
CA LEU A 249 -3.63 -21.49 -23.38
C LEU A 249 -3.97 -20.87 -22.01
N GLU A 250 -2.97 -20.67 -21.15
CA GLU A 250 -3.11 -20.01 -19.85
C GLU A 250 -3.67 -18.60 -20.00
N GLU A 251 -3.03 -17.79 -20.83
CA GLU A 251 -3.44 -16.41 -21.07
C GLU A 251 -4.75 -16.33 -21.84
N ALA A 252 -4.91 -17.13 -22.91
CA ALA A 252 -6.14 -17.19 -23.69
C ALA A 252 -7.35 -17.58 -22.83
N SER A 253 -7.21 -18.61 -21.99
CA SER A 253 -8.31 -19.08 -21.13
C SER A 253 -8.70 -18.07 -20.05
N SER A 254 -7.77 -17.21 -19.62
CA SER A 254 -8.05 -16.15 -18.64
C SER A 254 -9.10 -15.13 -19.16
N LEU A 255 -9.15 -14.94 -20.48
CA LEU A 255 -10.05 -14.01 -21.19
C LEU A 255 -11.51 -14.44 -21.16
N LEU A 256 -11.78 -15.73 -20.95
CA LEU A 256 -13.14 -16.28 -21.00
C LEU A 256 -13.98 -15.80 -19.81
N ARG A 257 -15.25 -15.48 -20.09
CA ARG A 257 -16.25 -15.34 -19.03
C ARG A 257 -16.60 -16.71 -18.47
N LEU A 258 -17.19 -16.72 -17.29
CA LEU A 258 -17.55 -17.97 -16.61
C LEU A 258 -18.52 -18.83 -17.44
N ASP A 259 -19.46 -18.22 -18.15
CA ASP A 259 -20.43 -18.95 -18.97
C ASP A 259 -19.80 -19.51 -20.25
N GLU A 260 -18.89 -18.76 -20.87
CA GLU A 260 -18.13 -19.20 -22.05
C GLU A 260 -17.15 -20.33 -21.67
N LEU A 261 -16.52 -20.22 -20.50
CA LEU A 261 -15.66 -21.27 -19.94
C LEU A 261 -16.48 -22.53 -19.63
N LYS A 262 -17.72 -22.40 -19.13
CA LYS A 262 -18.62 -23.54 -18.93
C LYS A 262 -19.03 -24.20 -20.26
N ALA A 263 -19.26 -23.42 -21.32
CA ALA A 263 -19.55 -23.97 -22.64
C ALA A 263 -18.36 -24.77 -23.18
N ILE A 264 -17.15 -24.20 -23.12
CA ILE A 264 -15.92 -24.91 -23.51
C ILE A 264 -15.67 -26.12 -22.62
N ALA A 265 -15.92 -26.03 -21.32
CA ALA A 265 -15.79 -27.16 -20.39
C ALA A 265 -16.79 -28.28 -20.69
N LYS A 266 -18.03 -27.95 -21.09
CA LYS A 266 -19.03 -28.95 -21.52
C LYS A 266 -18.56 -29.69 -22.77
N ASP A 267 -18.06 -28.97 -23.76
CA ASP A 267 -17.52 -29.54 -24.99
C ASP A 267 -16.28 -30.41 -24.73
N ALA A 268 -15.41 -29.96 -23.82
CA ALA A 268 -14.19 -30.66 -23.44
C ALA A 268 -14.43 -31.75 -22.36
N LYS A 269 -15.67 -31.96 -21.90
CA LYS A 269 -16.08 -32.89 -20.83
C LYS A 269 -15.32 -32.70 -19.50
N ILE A 270 -15.14 -31.44 -19.11
CA ILE A 270 -14.39 -31.03 -17.91
C ILE A 270 -15.36 -30.57 -16.82
N GLN A 271 -15.10 -30.98 -15.58
CA GLN A 271 -15.90 -30.60 -14.41
C GLN A 271 -15.11 -29.68 -13.47
N GLY A 272 -15.80 -28.71 -12.86
CA GLY A 272 -15.26 -27.79 -11.85
C GLY A 272 -16.37 -26.92 -11.29
N GLN A 273 -16.28 -26.57 -10.00
CA GLN A 273 -17.30 -25.77 -9.32
C GLN A 273 -17.06 -24.27 -9.53
N ASN A 274 -15.80 -23.87 -9.65
CA ASN A 274 -15.38 -22.46 -9.67
C ASN A 274 -14.55 -22.13 -10.93
N LYS A 275 -14.49 -20.86 -11.35
CA LYS A 275 -13.69 -20.42 -12.53
C LYS A 275 -12.25 -20.91 -12.48
N ARG A 276 -11.59 -20.83 -11.31
CA ARG A 276 -10.21 -21.30 -11.12
C ARG A 276 -10.05 -22.81 -11.32
N GLU A 277 -11.01 -23.61 -10.87
CA GLU A 277 -10.98 -25.07 -11.03
C GLU A 277 -11.21 -25.45 -12.49
N LEU A 278 -12.15 -24.80 -13.16
CA LEU A 278 -12.41 -25.01 -14.59
C LEU A 278 -11.18 -24.64 -15.43
N LEU A 279 -10.51 -23.52 -15.14
CA LEU A 279 -9.26 -23.13 -15.82
C LEU A 279 -8.14 -24.15 -15.57
N LYS A 280 -7.95 -24.58 -14.32
CA LYS A 280 -6.94 -25.58 -13.97
C LYS A 280 -7.21 -26.93 -14.64
N ALA A 281 -8.47 -27.34 -14.71
CA ALA A 281 -8.87 -28.59 -15.33
C ALA A 281 -8.75 -28.54 -16.86
N LEU A 282 -9.04 -27.40 -17.50
CA LEU A 282 -8.78 -27.16 -18.92
C LEU A 282 -7.28 -27.27 -19.25
N ARG A 283 -6.42 -26.63 -18.45
CA ARG A 283 -4.96 -26.71 -18.60
C ARG A 283 -4.45 -28.15 -18.42
N LYS A 284 -4.94 -28.85 -17.40
CA LYS A 284 -4.57 -30.25 -17.13
C LYS A 284 -5.03 -31.20 -18.26
N MET A 285 -6.20 -30.98 -18.84
CA MET A 285 -6.70 -31.79 -19.95
C MET A 285 -5.91 -31.59 -21.23
N SER A 286 -5.41 -30.38 -21.46
CA SER A 286 -4.54 -30.12 -22.59
C SER A 286 -3.20 -30.83 -22.44
N SER A 287 -2.65 -30.90 -21.22
CA SER A 287 -1.34 -31.53 -20.96
C SER A 287 -1.36 -33.05 -20.74
N VAL A 288 -2.44 -33.64 -20.23
CA VAL A 288 -2.46 -35.06 -19.77
C VAL A 288 -2.88 -36.08 -20.85
N GLN A 289 -3.64 -35.70 -21.86
CA GLN A 289 -4.08 -36.66 -22.91
C GLN A 289 -3.07 -36.85 -24.04
N SER A 290 -1.86 -36.31 -23.91
CA SER A 290 -0.74 -36.46 -24.84
C SER A 290 -0.16 -37.89 -24.89
N ALA A 291 -0.56 -38.77 -23.97
CA ALA A 291 0.03 -40.10 -23.82
C ALA A 291 -0.82 -41.27 -24.38
N LEU A 292 -2.02 -41.02 -24.92
CA LEU A 292 -2.95 -42.09 -25.30
C LEU A 292 -3.69 -41.83 -26.61
N ALA A 293 -3.02 -42.05 -27.74
CA ALA A 293 -3.56 -42.43 -29.06
C ALA A 293 -2.36 -42.56 -30.02
N PHE A 294 -2.09 -43.63 -30.77
CA PHE A 294 -2.98 -44.61 -31.39
C PHE A 294 -2.17 -45.87 -31.80
N THR A 295 -2.02 -46.87 -30.92
CA THR A 295 -1.64 -48.23 -31.38
C THR A 295 -2.90 -48.88 -31.94
N SER A 296 -3.18 -48.57 -33.21
CA SER A 296 -4.27 -49.20 -33.97
C SER A 296 -4.06 -50.71 -34.02
N LEU A 297 -5.09 -51.43 -33.57
CA LEU A 297 -5.22 -52.88 -33.65
C LEU A 297 -4.88 -53.39 -35.07
N LYS A 298 -3.77 -54.12 -35.22
CA LYS A 298 -3.60 -55.04 -36.34
C LYS A 298 -4.20 -56.39 -35.97
N ARG A 299 -5.38 -56.68 -36.53
CA ARG A 299 -5.86 -58.05 -36.69
C ARG A 299 -4.87 -58.79 -37.60
N SER A 300 -4.45 -59.96 -37.14
CA SER A 300 -3.64 -60.92 -37.88
C SER A 300 -4.49 -61.58 -38.97
N GLU A 301 -4.09 -61.47 -40.24
CA GLU A 301 -4.40 -62.44 -41.28
C GLU A 301 -3.37 -62.30 -42.43
N THR A 302 -2.56 -63.36 -42.55
CA THR A 302 -1.91 -64.00 -43.72
C THR A 302 -1.27 -63.20 -44.87
N GLU A 303 -0.12 -63.75 -45.27
CA GLU A 303 0.77 -63.45 -46.40
C GLU A 303 0.07 -63.16 -47.74
N GLU A 304 0.57 -62.18 -48.49
CA GLU A 304 1.17 -62.37 -49.82
C GLU A 304 1.59 -61.02 -50.48
N SER A 305 2.90 -60.87 -50.66
CA SER A 305 3.55 -60.44 -51.91
C SER A 305 3.44 -58.97 -52.44
N ILE A 306 4.62 -58.51 -52.89
CA ILE A 306 4.91 -57.53 -53.98
C ILE A 306 5.08 -56.03 -53.61
N LYS A 307 6.37 -55.66 -53.48
CA LYS A 307 7.10 -54.53 -54.09
C LYS A 307 6.32 -53.25 -54.45
N SER A 308 6.78 -52.10 -53.95
CA SER A 308 7.64 -51.15 -54.71
C SER A 308 8.11 -49.95 -53.86
N GLU A 309 9.26 -49.43 -54.27
CA GLU A 309 10.18 -48.49 -53.62
C GLU A 309 9.76 -47.01 -53.66
N PRO A 310 10.40 -46.15 -52.83
CA PRO A 310 10.16 -44.71 -52.77
C PRO A 310 11.04 -43.92 -53.76
N PRO A 311 10.69 -42.69 -54.16
CA PRO A 311 11.64 -41.77 -54.74
C PRO A 311 12.37 -40.99 -53.64
N LEU A 312 13.69 -41.11 -53.65
CA LEU A 312 14.64 -40.17 -53.04
C LEU A 312 14.80 -38.96 -53.96
N ASP A 313 14.95 -37.78 -53.36
CA ASP A 313 15.90 -36.72 -53.73
C ASP A 313 16.08 -35.87 -52.46
N GLU A 314 17.20 -35.96 -51.76
CA GLU A 314 18.46 -35.25 -52.00
C GLU A 314 18.34 -33.71 -51.91
N ASN A 315 18.17 -33.23 -50.68
CA ASN A 315 18.99 -32.15 -50.13
C ASN A 315 18.97 -32.27 -48.60
N GLY A 316 20.12 -32.63 -48.04
CA GLY A 316 20.32 -32.64 -46.60
C GLY A 316 20.39 -31.20 -46.10
N ASP A 317 19.37 -30.81 -45.34
CA ASP A 317 19.60 -29.97 -44.17
C ASP A 317 18.67 -30.44 -43.05
N SER A 318 19.27 -30.74 -41.91
CA SER A 318 18.61 -31.25 -40.72
C SER A 318 17.80 -30.14 -40.07
N LEU A 319 16.47 -30.21 -40.18
CA LEU A 319 15.57 -29.51 -39.27
C LEU A 319 15.21 -30.49 -38.14
N ASP A 320 15.72 -30.20 -36.95
CA ASP A 320 15.25 -30.76 -35.69
C ASP A 320 13.73 -30.50 -35.57
N GLU A 321 12.91 -31.48 -35.96
CA GLU A 321 11.51 -31.58 -35.56
C GLU A 321 11.45 -31.96 -34.07
N GLN A 322 11.62 -30.96 -33.21
CA GLN A 322 11.15 -31.01 -31.83
C GLN A 322 9.90 -30.15 -31.68
N ASP A 323 8.75 -30.65 -32.14
CA ASP A 323 7.48 -30.18 -31.59
C ASP A 323 6.45 -31.33 -31.53
N GLY A 324 6.23 -31.82 -30.32
CA GLY A 324 5.38 -32.98 -30.05
C GLY A 324 3.88 -32.71 -30.21
N PRO A 325 3.04 -33.76 -30.17
CA PRO A 325 1.57 -33.69 -30.36
C PRO A 325 0.79 -32.84 -29.34
N SER A 326 1.46 -32.27 -28.33
CA SER A 326 0.86 -31.37 -27.33
C SER A 326 0.57 -29.96 -27.86
N ALA A 327 1.43 -29.42 -28.73
CA ALA A 327 1.28 -28.10 -29.32
C ALA A 327 -0.01 -27.97 -30.16
N ASN A 328 -0.42 -29.07 -30.78
CA ASN A 328 -1.55 -29.10 -31.72
C ASN A 328 -2.92 -28.95 -31.01
N ARG A 329 -3.04 -29.41 -29.76
CA ARG A 329 -4.28 -29.29 -28.96
C ARG A 329 -4.40 -27.93 -28.27
N ASP A 330 -3.29 -27.41 -27.75
CA ASP A 330 -3.25 -26.05 -27.22
C ASP A 330 -3.60 -25.05 -28.32
N ALA A 331 -3.03 -25.20 -29.52
CA ALA A 331 -3.38 -24.39 -30.68
C ALA A 331 -4.88 -24.49 -31.06
N TYR A 332 -5.48 -25.69 -31.00
CA TYR A 332 -6.92 -25.87 -31.25
C TYR A 332 -7.78 -25.10 -30.24
N TYR A 333 -7.49 -25.23 -28.94
CA TYR A 333 -8.26 -24.53 -27.91
C TYR A 333 -8.03 -23.03 -27.93
N ILE A 334 -6.81 -22.56 -28.22
CA ILE A 334 -6.52 -21.14 -28.42
C ILE A 334 -7.35 -20.58 -29.58
N ARG A 335 -7.37 -21.25 -30.74
CA ARG A 335 -8.21 -20.85 -31.89
C ARG A 335 -9.71 -20.85 -31.54
N LYS A 336 -10.18 -21.88 -30.83
CA LYS A 336 -11.58 -21.97 -30.38
C LYS A 336 -11.95 -20.87 -29.38
N ILE A 337 -11.02 -20.51 -28.50
CA ILE A 337 -11.18 -19.39 -27.57
C ILE A 337 -11.29 -18.09 -28.34
N PHE A 338 -10.39 -17.82 -29.29
CA PHE A 338 -10.45 -16.60 -30.10
C PHE A 338 -11.70 -16.50 -30.96
N ALA A 339 -12.19 -17.62 -31.52
CA ALA A 339 -13.47 -17.66 -32.22
C ALA A 339 -14.65 -17.24 -31.32
N ASN A 340 -14.59 -17.55 -30.02
CA ASN A 340 -15.63 -17.18 -29.05
C ASN A 340 -15.43 -15.77 -28.46
N THR A 341 -14.19 -15.34 -28.23
CA THR A 341 -13.90 -14.03 -27.61
C THR A 341 -13.91 -12.89 -28.62
N GLY A 342 -13.56 -13.16 -29.87
CA GLY A 342 -13.20 -12.15 -30.87
C GLY A 342 -11.84 -11.51 -30.58
N SER A 343 -11.42 -10.61 -31.47
CA SER A 343 -10.15 -9.89 -31.35
C SER A 343 -10.12 -9.04 -30.07
N CYS A 344 -9.00 -9.12 -29.37
CA CYS A 344 -8.75 -8.38 -28.13
C CYS A 344 -7.56 -7.45 -28.28
N ILE A 345 -7.60 -6.35 -27.53
CA ILE A 345 -6.58 -5.31 -27.49
C ILE A 345 -6.16 -5.07 -26.04
N ARG A 346 -4.87 -4.86 -25.80
CA ARG A 346 -4.29 -4.45 -24.52
C ARG A 346 -3.34 -3.30 -24.78
N LEU A 347 -3.18 -2.35 -23.85
CA LEU A 347 -2.12 -1.34 -24.02
C LEU A 347 -0.75 -2.00 -23.94
N SER A 348 0.17 -1.57 -24.80
CA SER A 348 1.55 -2.07 -24.77
C SER A 348 2.21 -1.63 -23.46
N SER A 349 2.94 -2.54 -22.81
CA SER A 349 3.50 -2.27 -21.48
C SER A 349 4.52 -1.12 -21.51
N ALA A 350 5.36 -1.03 -22.55
CA ALA A 350 6.36 0.02 -22.69
C ALA A 350 5.75 1.42 -22.83
N ALA A 351 4.82 1.63 -23.78
CA ALA A 351 4.18 2.93 -23.97
C ALA A 351 3.33 3.31 -22.75
N PHE A 352 2.60 2.35 -22.19
CA PHE A 352 1.79 2.56 -20.99
C PHE A 352 2.61 3.08 -19.81
N LYS A 353 3.73 2.42 -19.47
CA LYS A 353 4.62 2.84 -18.38
C LYS A 353 5.23 4.21 -18.62
N LEU A 354 5.53 4.55 -19.87
CA LEU A 354 6.05 5.88 -20.22
C LEU A 354 5.03 6.98 -19.89
N PHE A 355 3.75 6.79 -20.24
CA PHE A 355 2.70 7.75 -19.88
C PHE A 355 2.36 7.75 -18.38
N GLU A 356 2.44 6.61 -17.69
CA GLU A 356 2.36 6.59 -16.22
C GLU A 356 3.45 7.46 -15.59
N ARG A 357 4.68 7.40 -16.13
CA ARG A 357 5.79 8.25 -15.65
C ARG A 357 5.51 9.73 -15.89
N VAL A 358 4.98 10.10 -17.05
CA VAL A 358 4.52 11.47 -17.30
C VAL A 358 3.52 11.91 -16.22
N HIS A 359 2.56 11.06 -15.87
CA HIS A 359 1.62 11.40 -14.80
C HIS A 359 2.29 11.49 -13.43
N LEU A 360 3.22 10.60 -13.10
CA LEU A 360 3.98 10.69 -11.85
C LEU A 360 4.68 12.05 -11.73
N VAL A 361 5.31 12.52 -12.81
CA VAL A 361 5.98 13.84 -12.87
C VAL A 361 4.96 14.98 -12.84
N PHE A 362 3.82 14.85 -13.53
CA PHE A 362 2.79 15.87 -13.54
C PHE A 362 2.19 16.09 -12.15
N TYR A 363 1.76 15.01 -11.49
CA TYR A 363 1.08 15.03 -10.20
C TYR A 363 2.02 15.13 -9.00
N ARG A 364 3.33 14.92 -9.22
CA ARG A 364 4.32 14.79 -8.13
C ARG A 364 3.84 13.75 -7.12
N SER A 365 3.49 12.56 -7.61
CA SER A 365 2.99 11.49 -6.75
C SER A 365 4.12 10.92 -5.89
N THR A 366 3.95 10.92 -4.57
CA THR A 366 4.86 10.25 -3.63
C THR A 366 4.47 8.80 -3.34
N GLU A 367 3.38 8.34 -3.94
CA GLU A 367 2.81 7.01 -3.76
C GLU A 367 2.54 6.38 -5.12
N TRP A 368 2.77 5.06 -5.22
CA TRP A 368 2.44 4.32 -6.43
C TRP A 368 0.92 4.10 -6.50
N THR A 369 0.30 4.51 -7.61
CA THR A 369 -1.10 4.26 -7.91
C THR A 369 -1.28 3.85 -9.37
N GLU A 370 -2.09 2.82 -9.60
CA GLU A 370 -2.50 2.38 -10.94
C GLU A 370 -3.58 3.29 -11.55
N LYS A 371 -4.07 4.31 -10.82
CA LYS A 371 -5.24 5.15 -11.20
C LYS A 371 -4.93 6.64 -11.36
N SER A 372 -3.67 6.99 -11.67
CA SER A 372 -3.15 8.37 -11.56
C SER A 372 -3.97 9.44 -12.30
N LEU A 373 -4.59 9.12 -13.43
CA LEU A 373 -5.33 10.10 -14.24
C LEU A 373 -6.72 10.45 -13.71
N THR A 374 -7.32 9.60 -12.87
CA THR A 374 -8.70 9.80 -12.42
C THR A 374 -8.86 11.12 -11.68
N THR A 375 -7.83 11.60 -11.00
CA THR A 375 -7.92 12.77 -10.10
C THR A 375 -8.20 14.10 -10.82
N ILE A 376 -7.46 14.47 -11.88
CA ILE A 376 -7.77 15.71 -12.67
C ILE A 376 -9.17 15.63 -13.25
N ILE A 377 -9.50 14.47 -13.83
CA ILE A 377 -10.77 14.25 -14.52
C ILE A 377 -11.92 14.38 -13.53
N LEU A 378 -11.82 13.75 -12.36
CA LEU A 378 -12.85 13.81 -11.32
C LEU A 378 -12.98 15.22 -10.74
N ALA A 379 -11.87 15.94 -10.57
CA ALA A 379 -11.93 17.31 -10.09
C ALA A 379 -12.63 18.26 -11.07
N ARG A 380 -12.38 18.09 -12.39
CA ARG A 380 -13.06 18.85 -13.45
C ARG A 380 -14.54 18.48 -13.58
N ILE A 381 -14.87 17.19 -13.61
CA ILE A 381 -16.27 16.70 -13.69
C ILE A 381 -17.08 17.13 -12.46
N SER A 382 -16.48 17.11 -11.27
CA SER A 382 -17.16 17.47 -10.02
C SER A 382 -17.26 18.99 -9.75
N ARG A 383 -16.92 19.85 -10.72
CA ARG A 383 -16.97 21.33 -10.61
C ARG A 383 -16.28 21.86 -9.35
N ARG A 384 -15.14 21.27 -8.99
CA ARG A 384 -14.38 21.70 -7.80
C ARG A 384 -13.65 23.00 -8.08
N ASN A 385 -13.89 23.97 -7.22
CA ASN A 385 -13.12 25.19 -7.17
C ASN A 385 -11.89 24.94 -6.29
N PHE A 386 -10.74 24.74 -6.91
CA PHE A 386 -9.47 24.78 -6.18
C PHE A 386 -9.16 26.22 -5.76
N PRO A 387 -8.45 26.43 -4.64
CA PRO A 387 -7.94 27.74 -4.28
C PRO A 387 -7.13 28.35 -5.45
N THR A 388 -7.23 29.66 -5.64
CA THR A 388 -6.43 30.36 -6.64
C THR A 388 -5.04 30.62 -6.08
N TYR A 389 -4.00 30.14 -6.77
CA TYR A 389 -2.61 30.39 -6.44
C TYR A 389 -1.79 30.62 -7.71
N ILE A 390 -0.64 31.28 -7.55
CA ILE A 390 0.31 31.48 -8.64
C ILE A 390 1.13 30.21 -8.78
N VAL A 391 1.11 29.59 -9.95
CA VAL A 391 1.89 28.40 -10.26
C VAL A 391 3.29 28.83 -10.69
N SER A 392 4.30 28.33 -10.00
CA SER A 392 5.70 28.40 -10.43
C SER A 392 6.23 26.99 -10.47
N ARG A 393 6.35 26.41 -11.67
CA ARG A 393 6.89 25.07 -11.87
C ARG A 393 8.42 25.16 -11.98
N SER A 394 9.11 24.29 -11.25
CA SER A 394 10.57 24.24 -11.23
C SER A 394 11.07 22.85 -11.63
N ALA A 395 12.10 22.82 -12.47
CA ALA A 395 12.75 21.58 -12.92
C ALA A 395 13.69 20.95 -11.86
N ASN A 396 13.67 21.43 -10.61
CA ASN A 396 14.64 21.08 -9.57
C ASN A 396 14.28 19.81 -8.77
N ILE A 397 13.07 19.27 -8.91
CA ILE A 397 12.64 18.08 -8.16
C ILE A 397 13.39 16.83 -8.63
N PHE A 398 13.47 16.62 -9.94
CA PHE A 398 14.22 15.51 -10.54
C PHE A 398 15.38 16.08 -11.36
N PRO A 399 16.64 15.92 -10.90
CA PRO A 399 17.78 16.50 -11.58
C PRO A 399 18.14 15.78 -12.88
N SER A 400 17.75 14.50 -13.02
CA SER A 400 18.07 13.67 -14.18
C SER A 400 17.01 12.59 -14.37
N ARG A 401 16.95 12.05 -15.60
CA ARG A 401 16.18 10.84 -15.93
C ARG A 401 16.52 9.68 -14.99
N SER A 402 17.80 9.46 -14.68
CA SER A 402 18.22 8.37 -13.80
C SER A 402 17.66 8.51 -12.38
N SER A 403 17.62 9.74 -11.85
CA SER A 403 17.04 10.01 -10.53
C SER A 403 15.52 9.80 -10.52
N LEU A 404 14.83 10.15 -11.61
CA LEU A 404 13.39 9.90 -11.77
C LEU A 404 13.10 8.39 -11.80
N LEU A 405 13.86 7.63 -12.61
CA LEU A 405 13.68 6.17 -12.72
C LEU A 405 13.95 5.46 -11.40
N GLU A 406 14.99 5.87 -10.66
CA GLU A 406 15.28 5.31 -9.33
C GLU A 406 14.16 5.63 -8.34
N PHE A 407 13.62 6.86 -8.37
CA PHE A 407 12.50 7.24 -7.52
C PHE A 407 11.24 6.41 -7.85
N GLU A 408 10.89 6.28 -9.13
CA GLU A 408 9.77 5.47 -9.62
C GLU A 408 9.92 3.99 -9.19
N ALA A 409 11.11 3.41 -9.37
CA ALA A 409 11.41 2.05 -8.93
C ALA A 409 11.26 1.91 -7.41
N SER A 410 11.78 2.87 -6.63
CA SER A 410 11.72 2.84 -5.17
C SER A 410 10.28 2.84 -4.65
N ILE A 411 9.37 3.65 -5.21
CA ILE A 411 7.96 3.69 -4.78
C ILE A 411 7.21 2.40 -5.15
N ARG A 412 7.54 1.77 -6.29
CA ARG A 412 7.02 0.45 -6.67
C ARG A 412 7.47 -0.64 -5.69
N THR A 413 8.75 -0.63 -5.32
CA THR A 413 9.31 -1.54 -4.32
C THR A 413 8.68 -1.32 -2.94
N GLN A 414 8.49 -0.08 -2.52
CA GLN A 414 7.80 0.25 -1.28
C GLN A 414 6.36 -0.27 -1.29
N PHE A 415 5.60 0.00 -2.35
CA PHE A 415 4.23 -0.47 -2.49
C PHE A 415 4.12 -2.01 -2.40
N ARG A 416 5.09 -2.74 -2.97
CA ARG A 416 5.17 -4.20 -2.82
C ARG A 416 5.39 -4.63 -1.37
N ILE A 417 6.28 -3.97 -0.64
CA ILE A 417 6.51 -4.25 0.78
C ILE A 417 5.24 -3.97 1.60
N ASP A 418 4.56 -2.86 1.31
CA ASP A 418 3.32 -2.45 1.99
C ASP A 418 2.22 -3.52 1.75
N ASN A 419 2.08 -4.01 0.52
CA ASN A 419 1.19 -5.14 0.19
C ASN A 419 1.51 -6.43 0.95
N ILE A 420 2.78 -6.71 1.20
CA ILE A 420 3.20 -7.89 1.95
C ILE A 420 2.89 -7.73 3.44
N LEU A 421 3.19 -6.56 4.03
CA LEU A 421 3.16 -6.36 5.47
C LEU A 421 1.79 -5.93 6.02
N GLU A 422 1.03 -5.16 5.25
CA GLU A 422 -0.18 -4.46 5.73
C GLU A 422 -1.45 -5.02 5.05
N PHE A 423 -1.44 -5.25 3.73
CA PHE A 423 -2.68 -5.49 2.97
C PHE A 423 -3.06 -6.97 2.76
N ASN A 424 -2.10 -7.91 2.74
CA ASN A 424 -2.37 -9.33 2.47
C ASN A 424 -2.61 -10.20 3.73
N GLY A 425 -2.96 -9.56 4.85
CA GLY A 425 -3.15 -10.22 6.15
C GLY A 425 -1.84 -10.52 6.87
N THR A 426 -1.86 -11.44 7.84
CA THR A 426 -0.65 -11.75 8.63
C THR A 426 0.47 -12.33 7.75
N PRO A 427 1.63 -11.66 7.66
CA PRO A 427 2.72 -12.10 6.77
C PRO A 427 3.28 -13.46 7.19
N LYS A 428 3.57 -14.33 6.23
CA LYS A 428 4.22 -15.63 6.50
C LYS A 428 5.74 -15.45 6.58
N LYS A 429 6.44 -16.47 7.08
CA LYS A 429 7.91 -16.45 7.21
C LYS A 429 8.63 -16.19 5.87
N HIS A 430 8.15 -16.77 4.77
CA HIS A 430 8.68 -16.52 3.43
C HIS A 430 8.53 -15.05 3.03
N ASP A 431 7.37 -14.44 3.31
CA ASP A 431 7.10 -13.07 2.93
C ASP A 431 7.97 -12.09 3.73
N LEU A 432 8.20 -12.40 5.02
CA LEU A 432 9.16 -11.66 5.85
C LEU A 432 10.59 -11.83 5.36
N GLN A 433 10.98 -13.01 4.87
CA GLN A 433 12.31 -13.22 4.28
C GLN A 433 12.48 -12.37 3.02
N LEU A 434 11.47 -12.33 2.16
CA LEU A 434 11.48 -11.50 0.95
C LEU A 434 11.68 -10.02 1.26
N VAL A 435 10.99 -9.49 2.29
CA VAL A 435 11.18 -8.10 2.73
C VAL A 435 12.60 -7.87 3.26
N LYS A 436 13.17 -8.86 3.98
CA LYS A 436 14.55 -8.79 4.46
C LYS A 436 15.54 -8.75 3.31
N ASP A 437 15.35 -9.58 2.29
CA ASP A 437 16.24 -9.64 1.12
C ASP A 437 16.24 -8.32 0.35
N ILE A 438 15.05 -7.74 0.11
CA ILE A 438 14.90 -6.41 -0.50
C ILE A 438 15.60 -5.33 0.36
N PHE A 439 15.43 -5.39 1.67
CA PHE A 439 16.08 -4.44 2.59
C PHE A 439 17.62 -4.50 2.49
N GLU A 440 18.20 -5.70 2.48
CA GLU A 440 19.67 -5.86 2.38
C GLU A 440 20.22 -5.39 1.02
N GLU A 441 19.43 -5.51 -0.06
CA GLU A 441 19.77 -4.98 -1.38
C GLU A 441 19.72 -3.44 -1.43
N VAL A 442 18.70 -2.84 -0.81
CA VAL A 442 18.49 -1.38 -0.74
C VAL A 442 19.51 -0.69 0.16
N TYR A 443 19.94 -1.34 1.24
CA TYR A 443 20.73 -0.72 2.31
C TYR A 443 22.05 -0.03 1.83
N PRO A 444 22.90 -0.64 0.98
CA PRO A 444 24.11 0.01 0.50
C PRO A 444 23.83 1.28 -0.30
N ARG A 445 22.82 1.26 -1.19
CA ARG A 445 22.44 2.42 -2.01
C ARG A 445 21.82 3.52 -1.15
N TRP A 446 21.01 3.16 -0.16
CA TRP A 446 20.44 4.10 0.80
C TRP A 446 21.51 4.92 1.52
N ARG A 447 22.60 4.30 1.98
CA ARG A 447 23.71 5.02 2.64
C ARG A 447 24.38 6.06 1.75
N VAL A 448 24.62 5.71 0.48
CA VAL A 448 25.18 6.66 -0.50
C VAL A 448 24.25 7.86 -0.68
N LEU A 449 22.95 7.60 -0.83
CA LEU A 449 21.95 8.65 -0.99
C LEU A 449 21.79 9.53 0.26
N LEU A 450 21.93 8.97 1.46
CA LEU A 450 21.94 9.76 2.70
C LEU A 450 23.08 10.79 2.71
N GLU A 451 24.29 10.38 2.32
CA GLU A 451 25.44 11.29 2.26
C GLU A 451 25.27 12.36 1.18
N GLU A 452 24.70 12.00 0.03
CA GLU A 452 24.39 12.94 -1.04
C GLU A 452 23.34 13.98 -0.61
N GLU A 453 22.27 13.56 0.06
CA GLU A 453 21.22 14.45 0.55
C GLU A 453 21.69 15.32 1.71
N GLN A 454 22.58 14.82 2.57
CA GLN A 454 23.23 15.64 3.60
C GLN A 454 24.09 16.74 2.97
N ARG A 455 24.85 16.41 1.92
CA ARG A 455 25.64 17.41 1.18
C ARG A 455 24.75 18.49 0.53
N LYS A 456 23.56 18.12 0.05
CA LYS A 456 22.58 19.07 -0.48
C LYS A 456 22.01 19.96 0.62
N GLU A 457 21.70 19.41 1.80
CA GLU A 457 21.28 20.20 2.96
C GLU A 457 22.33 21.24 3.37
N ASP A 458 23.60 20.85 3.39
CA ASP A 458 24.67 21.73 3.85
C ASP A 458 25.04 22.84 2.84
N ARG A 459 24.77 22.65 1.54
CA ARG A 459 25.34 23.49 0.47
C ARG A 459 24.36 24.04 -0.56
N VAL A 460 23.22 23.39 -0.75
CA VAL A 460 22.29 23.66 -1.87
C VAL A 460 21.00 24.30 -1.36
N TYR A 461 20.44 23.80 -0.25
CA TYR A 461 19.18 24.33 0.27
C TYR A 461 19.42 25.55 1.16
N GLU A 462 19.03 26.73 0.69
CA GLU A 462 19.24 28.00 1.42
C GLU A 462 18.04 28.38 2.31
N SER A 463 16.82 28.06 1.88
CA SER A 463 15.57 28.53 2.51
C SER A 463 14.67 27.41 3.04
N GLY A 464 15.25 26.26 3.42
CA GLY A 464 14.50 25.11 3.97
C GLY A 464 13.74 24.28 2.92
N GLU A 465 14.02 24.50 1.64
CA GLU A 465 13.40 23.78 0.51
C GLU A 465 13.60 22.27 0.58
N GLY A 466 14.70 21.83 1.19
CA GLY A 466 15.01 20.43 1.42
C GLY A 466 13.89 19.68 2.14
N ALA A 467 13.12 20.32 3.02
CA ALA A 467 12.06 19.65 3.77
C ALA A 467 10.95 19.05 2.88
N TYR A 468 10.53 19.77 1.84
CA TYR A 468 9.49 19.28 0.91
C TYR A 468 10.10 18.56 -0.29
N LEU A 469 11.25 19.02 -0.82
CA LEU A 469 11.89 18.41 -1.97
C LEU A 469 12.38 16.98 -1.68
N ARG A 470 12.86 16.73 -0.46
CA ARG A 470 13.32 15.38 -0.04
C ARG A 470 12.22 14.32 -0.16
N ARG A 471 10.94 14.68 -0.11
CA ARG A 471 9.83 13.72 -0.30
C ARG A 471 9.86 13.05 -1.69
N PHE A 472 10.50 13.68 -2.66
CA PHE A 472 10.67 13.19 -4.04
C PHE A 472 12.04 12.55 -4.29
N SER A 473 12.86 12.38 -3.23
CA SER A 473 14.14 11.70 -3.32
C SER A 473 13.97 10.19 -3.08
N PRO A 474 14.68 9.32 -3.82
CA PRO A 474 14.71 7.88 -3.51
C PRO A 474 15.14 7.60 -2.07
N ALA A 475 15.97 8.46 -1.48
CA ALA A 475 16.41 8.38 -0.09
C ALA A 475 15.24 8.36 0.91
N TRP A 476 14.18 9.14 0.65
CA TRP A 476 12.99 9.18 1.50
C TRP A 476 12.27 7.83 1.52
N VAL A 477 12.09 7.25 0.33
CA VAL A 477 11.42 5.97 0.13
C VAL A 477 12.24 4.82 0.70
N TYR A 478 13.55 4.79 0.42
CA TYR A 478 14.46 3.81 0.98
C TYR A 478 14.56 3.88 2.49
N THR A 479 14.51 5.08 3.10
CA THR A 479 14.46 5.18 4.57
C THR A 479 13.21 4.51 5.15
N ARG A 480 12.05 4.59 4.46
CA ARG A 480 10.84 3.86 4.86
C ARG A 480 11.03 2.34 4.72
N ILE A 481 11.66 1.90 3.63
CA ILE A 481 11.99 0.49 3.40
C ILE A 481 12.93 -0.03 4.51
N VAL A 482 14.00 0.70 4.84
CA VAL A 482 14.94 0.36 5.92
C VAL A 482 14.24 0.30 7.28
N HIS A 483 13.34 1.25 7.56
CA HIS A 483 12.53 1.21 8.77
C HIS A 483 11.65 -0.05 8.84
N LYS A 484 10.96 -0.43 7.75
CA LYS A 484 10.15 -1.65 7.70
C LYS A 484 11.01 -2.91 7.81
N GLY A 485 12.17 -2.93 7.13
CA GLY A 485 13.16 -3.99 7.25
C GLY A 485 13.66 -4.18 8.69
N THR A 486 13.85 -3.08 9.42
CA THR A 486 14.23 -3.11 10.84
C THR A 486 13.18 -3.82 11.71
N ALA A 487 11.88 -3.57 11.47
CA ALA A 487 10.80 -4.28 12.17
C ALA A 487 10.81 -5.80 11.84
N VAL A 488 11.14 -6.17 10.60
CA VAL A 488 11.29 -7.56 10.18
C VAL A 488 12.46 -8.24 10.89
N LEU A 489 13.61 -7.58 11.05
CA LEU A 489 14.75 -8.10 11.84
C LEU A 489 14.31 -8.44 13.27
N GLY A 490 13.49 -7.59 13.89
CA GLY A 490 12.91 -7.86 15.21
C GLY A 490 12.05 -9.13 15.24
N ARG A 491 11.26 -9.41 14.19
CA ARG A 491 10.46 -10.65 14.06
C ARG A 491 11.35 -11.89 13.89
N PHE A 492 12.51 -11.77 13.24
CA PHE A 492 13.52 -12.82 13.17
C PHE A 492 14.40 -12.95 14.42
N LYS A 493 14.20 -12.07 15.41
CA LYS A 493 15.00 -11.98 16.65
C LYS A 493 16.47 -11.62 16.41
N GLU A 494 16.76 -10.96 15.30
CA GLU A 494 18.09 -10.46 14.96
C GLU A 494 18.35 -9.11 15.66
N HIS A 495 18.16 -9.08 16.99
CA HIS A 495 18.11 -7.85 17.80
C HIS A 495 19.39 -7.03 17.79
N LYS A 496 20.55 -7.68 17.53
CA LYS A 496 21.82 -6.95 17.37
C LYS A 496 21.80 -6.11 16.09
N ARG A 497 21.39 -6.72 14.97
CA ARG A 497 21.28 -6.04 13.67
C ARG A 497 20.19 -4.98 13.70
N GLU A 498 19.06 -5.29 14.33
CA GLU A 498 17.98 -4.33 14.58
C GLU A 498 18.46 -3.08 15.34
N HIS A 499 19.29 -3.25 16.38
CA HIS A 499 19.89 -2.14 17.13
C HIS A 499 20.87 -1.30 16.30
N GLU A 500 21.71 -1.96 15.49
CA GLU A 500 22.62 -1.28 14.55
C GLU A 500 21.84 -0.40 13.57
N MET A 501 20.77 -0.92 12.98
CA MET A 501 19.93 -0.17 12.04
C MET A 501 19.19 0.98 12.70
N LEU A 502 18.65 0.80 13.91
CA LEU A 502 18.02 1.91 14.66
C LEU A 502 19.04 3.00 15.02
N THR A 503 20.28 2.63 15.30
CA THR A 503 21.35 3.59 15.59
C THR A 503 21.67 4.44 14.36
N GLU A 504 21.72 3.82 13.18
CA GLU A 504 21.97 4.51 11.91
C GLU A 504 20.78 5.39 11.49
N LEU A 505 19.55 4.89 11.61
CA LEU A 505 18.32 5.65 11.36
C LEU A 505 18.21 6.89 12.25
N LEU A 506 18.62 6.79 13.52
CA LEU A 506 18.68 7.91 14.45
C LEU A 506 19.86 8.86 14.17
N GLY A 507 20.92 8.38 13.53
CA GLY A 507 22.11 9.17 13.19
C GLY A 507 21.86 10.19 12.07
N GLN A 508 20.95 9.90 11.14
CA GLN A 508 20.50 10.87 10.14
C GLN A 508 19.35 11.74 10.68
N HIS A 509 19.26 13.00 10.25
CA HIS A 509 18.21 13.96 10.68
C HIS A 509 17.35 14.49 9.52
N LEU A 510 17.47 13.90 8.33
CA LEU A 510 16.86 14.42 7.10
C LEU A 510 15.49 13.82 6.81
N PHE A 511 15.27 12.56 7.21
CA PHE A 511 14.14 11.73 6.79
C PHE A 511 13.37 11.18 7.99
N HIS A 512 12.04 11.11 7.86
CA HIS A 512 11.11 10.48 8.81
C HIS A 512 11.24 10.96 10.27
N ALA A 513 11.40 12.27 10.48
CA ALA A 513 11.47 12.89 11.82
C ALA A 513 10.34 12.42 12.77
N ALA A 514 9.12 12.29 12.26
CA ALA A 514 7.95 11.82 13.04
C ALA A 514 8.13 10.42 13.66
N ARG A 515 9.02 9.57 13.12
CA ARG A 515 9.26 8.20 13.60
C ARG A 515 10.40 8.11 14.63
N ARG A 516 11.18 9.17 14.82
CA ARG A 516 12.37 9.16 15.69
C ARG A 516 12.05 8.77 17.13
N GLY A 517 10.93 9.25 17.67
CA GLY A 517 10.51 8.86 19.02
C GLY A 517 10.26 7.35 19.16
N ALA A 518 9.60 6.73 18.17
CA ALA A 518 9.42 5.28 18.11
C ALA A 518 10.77 4.54 18.00
N TRP A 519 11.71 5.06 17.20
CA TRP A 519 13.06 4.48 17.08
C TRP A 519 13.82 4.53 18.41
N TYR A 520 13.78 5.64 19.16
CA TYR A 520 14.37 5.74 20.49
C TYR A 520 13.75 4.75 21.47
N GLN A 521 12.42 4.63 21.49
CA GLN A 521 11.71 3.69 22.35
C GLN A 521 12.13 2.25 22.07
N ARG A 522 12.19 1.87 20.78
CA ARG A 522 12.59 0.53 20.37
C ARG A 522 14.06 0.27 20.68
N LYS A 523 14.97 1.20 20.36
CA LYS A 523 16.40 1.09 20.65
C LYS A 523 16.65 0.91 22.16
N ALA A 524 16.01 1.72 23.00
CA ALA A 524 16.13 1.60 24.46
C ALA A 524 15.56 0.28 24.99
N LEU A 525 14.51 -0.26 24.37
CA LEU A 525 13.97 -1.59 24.70
C LEU A 525 14.98 -2.69 24.37
N LEU A 526 15.60 -2.65 23.19
CA LEU A 526 16.62 -3.62 22.77
C LEU A 526 17.83 -3.61 23.71
N GLU A 527 18.31 -2.42 24.04
CA GLU A 527 19.38 -2.19 25.00
C GLU A 527 19.02 -2.74 26.39
N GLU A 528 17.81 -2.48 26.89
CA GLU A 528 17.39 -2.97 28.21
C GLU A 528 17.32 -4.50 28.30
N HIS A 529 16.82 -5.16 27.24
CA HIS A 529 16.35 -6.55 27.34
C HIS A 529 17.22 -7.58 26.62
N TYR A 530 17.84 -7.24 25.49
CA TYR A 530 18.43 -8.23 24.58
C TYR A 530 19.94 -8.10 24.41
N LEU A 531 20.47 -6.87 24.30
CA LEU A 531 21.87 -6.68 23.90
C LEU A 531 22.90 -7.21 24.88
N TRP A 532 22.59 -7.23 26.18
CA TRP A 532 23.50 -7.80 27.18
C TRP A 532 23.83 -9.27 26.92
N ALA A 533 22.95 -10.04 26.25
CA ALA A 533 23.19 -11.44 25.92
C ALA A 533 23.92 -11.63 24.58
N LEU A 534 23.82 -10.65 23.67
CA LEU A 534 24.29 -10.75 22.28
C LEU A 534 25.65 -10.09 22.03
N THR A 535 26.14 -9.25 22.95
CA THR A 535 27.46 -8.60 22.82
C THR A 535 28.58 -9.39 23.50
N PRO A 536 29.79 -9.44 22.91
CA PRO A 536 30.90 -10.23 23.43
C PRO A 536 31.26 -9.87 24.88
N ASP A 537 31.72 -10.87 25.61
CA ASP A 537 32.10 -10.73 27.01
C ASP A 537 33.51 -10.16 27.12
N HIS A 538 33.62 -8.94 27.65
CA HIS A 538 34.90 -8.32 27.99
C HIS A 538 35.31 -8.66 29.43
N GLY A 539 35.14 -9.93 29.84
CA GLY A 539 35.44 -10.42 31.18
C GLY A 539 34.55 -9.84 32.29
N ARG A 540 33.31 -9.46 31.98
CA ARG A 540 32.38 -8.84 32.94
C ARG A 540 31.31 -9.84 33.36
N SER A 541 30.93 -9.82 34.64
CA SER A 541 29.78 -10.61 35.11
C SER A 541 28.50 -10.21 34.38
N ASP A 542 27.58 -11.16 34.21
CA ASP A 542 26.29 -10.93 33.54
C ASP A 542 25.47 -9.81 34.18
N GLU A 543 25.56 -9.65 35.49
CA GLU A 543 24.90 -8.55 36.19
C GLU A 543 25.53 -7.20 35.87
N ALA A 544 26.87 -7.13 35.77
CA ALA A 544 27.58 -5.93 35.37
C ALA A 544 27.25 -5.56 33.91
N ARG A 545 27.14 -6.55 33.01
CA ARG A 545 26.73 -6.37 31.60
C ARG A 545 25.30 -5.83 31.51
N LYS A 546 24.34 -6.46 32.20
CA LYS A 546 22.95 -5.99 32.28
C LYS A 546 22.86 -4.57 32.85
N LYS A 547 23.67 -4.25 33.86
CA LYS A 547 23.72 -2.91 34.45
C LYS A 547 24.29 -1.88 33.47
N ALA A 548 25.34 -2.22 32.72
CA ALA A 548 25.91 -1.35 31.70
C ALA A 548 24.89 -1.03 30.60
N TRP A 549 24.25 -2.04 30.03
CA TRP A 549 23.24 -1.84 28.98
C TRP A 549 21.99 -1.09 29.46
N LYS A 550 21.57 -1.25 30.72
CA LYS A 550 20.52 -0.39 31.30
C LYS A 550 20.92 1.08 31.41
N ARG A 551 22.21 1.38 31.61
CA ARG A 551 22.71 2.77 31.56
C ARG A 551 22.71 3.30 30.13
N THR A 552 23.07 2.47 29.15
CA THR A 552 22.95 2.83 27.73
C THR A 552 21.50 3.11 27.36
N ALA A 553 20.56 2.26 27.77
CA ALA A 553 19.13 2.46 27.56
C ALA A 553 18.61 3.75 28.21
N LEU A 554 19.12 4.09 29.40
CA LEU A 554 18.79 5.35 30.08
C LEU A 554 19.28 6.55 29.24
N ALA A 555 20.54 6.52 28.81
CA ALA A 555 21.11 7.56 27.95
C ALA A 555 20.33 7.70 26.63
N THR A 556 19.99 6.59 25.96
CA THR A 556 19.16 6.60 24.75
C THR A 556 17.81 7.28 24.97
N CYS A 557 17.15 7.04 26.11
CA CYS A 557 15.90 7.74 26.42
C CYS A 557 16.10 9.23 26.69
N GLU A 558 17.18 9.61 27.37
CA GLU A 558 17.51 11.01 27.61
C GLU A 558 17.81 11.74 26.28
N ASP A 559 18.56 11.11 25.38
CA ASP A 559 18.85 11.65 24.06
C ASP A 559 17.57 11.84 23.25
N GLY A 560 16.63 10.89 23.33
CA GLY A 560 15.30 11.05 22.73
C GLY A 560 14.47 12.20 23.31
N LEU A 561 14.71 12.64 24.55
CA LEU A 561 14.07 13.85 25.11
C LEU A 561 14.81 15.14 24.74
N ARG A 562 16.11 15.06 24.43
CA ARG A 562 16.94 16.18 23.97
C ARG A 562 16.79 16.43 22.47
N ASP A 563 16.42 15.40 21.71
CA ASP A 563 16.22 15.48 20.27
C ASP A 563 15.05 16.40 19.92
N ARG A 564 15.35 17.42 19.11
CA ARG A 564 14.38 18.43 18.65
C ARG A 564 13.31 17.83 17.74
N ASP A 565 13.66 16.78 17.00
CA ASP A 565 12.79 16.13 16.02
C ASP A 565 11.96 14.99 16.64
N CYS A 566 12.17 14.68 17.92
CA CYS A 566 11.38 13.70 18.64
C CYS A 566 10.02 14.27 19.04
N HIS A 567 8.97 13.79 18.37
CA HIS A 567 7.59 14.26 18.59
C HIS A 567 7.13 14.08 20.04
N LEU A 568 6.41 15.07 20.56
CA LEU A 568 5.98 15.15 21.97
C LEU A 568 5.16 13.94 22.44
N ILE A 569 4.43 13.28 21.54
CA ILE A 569 3.63 12.09 21.87
C ILE A 569 4.48 10.96 22.47
N TYR A 570 5.75 10.86 22.09
CA TYR A 570 6.65 9.82 22.58
C TYR A 570 7.33 10.18 23.90
N HIS A 571 7.30 11.45 24.30
CA HIS A 571 8.01 11.94 25.50
C HIS A 571 7.49 11.25 26.76
N HIS A 572 6.18 11.06 26.90
CA HIS A 572 5.59 10.42 28.07
C HIS A 572 6.18 9.03 28.33
N ASP A 573 6.29 8.20 27.29
CA ASP A 573 6.77 6.82 27.43
C ASP A 573 8.29 6.75 27.61
N LEU A 574 9.04 7.68 27.02
CA LEU A 574 10.47 7.85 27.28
C LEU A 574 10.71 8.25 28.76
N GLN A 575 9.98 9.25 29.26
CA GLN A 575 10.03 9.68 30.66
C GLN A 575 9.68 8.54 31.62
N LYS A 576 8.62 7.78 31.31
CA LYS A 576 8.21 6.59 32.07
C LYS A 576 9.31 5.53 32.11
N ARG A 577 10.02 5.31 30.99
CA ARG A 577 11.15 4.38 30.92
C ARG A 577 12.35 4.88 31.72
N ILE A 578 12.68 6.18 31.66
CA ILE A 578 13.74 6.81 32.48
C ILE A 578 13.50 6.54 33.96
N VAL A 579 12.32 6.88 34.48
CA VAL A 579 11.98 6.68 35.91
C VAL A 579 12.07 5.19 36.30
N LYS A 580 11.67 4.28 35.41
CA LYS A 580 11.78 2.83 35.63
C LYS A 580 13.25 2.38 35.66
N LEU A 581 14.08 2.86 34.75
CA LEU A 581 15.50 2.50 34.65
C LEU A 581 16.30 3.05 35.83
N GLU A 582 16.06 4.28 36.26
CA GLU A 582 16.70 4.89 37.43
C GLU A 582 16.44 4.10 38.72
N ARG A 583 15.19 3.66 38.93
CA ARG A 583 14.84 2.78 40.06
C ARG A 583 15.60 1.45 39.98
N ARG A 584 15.68 0.84 38.79
CA ARG A 584 16.39 -0.43 38.57
C ARG A 584 17.92 -0.30 38.73
N LEU A 585 18.47 0.87 38.38
CA LEU A 585 19.89 1.20 38.52
C LEU A 585 20.26 1.69 39.92
N LYS A 586 19.24 1.93 40.78
CA LYS A 586 19.38 2.51 42.13
C LYS A 586 20.07 3.88 42.08
N VAL A 587 19.68 4.72 41.12
CA VAL A 587 20.18 6.10 41.00
C VAL A 587 19.76 6.90 42.24
N PRO A 588 20.66 7.62 42.92
CA PRO A 588 20.31 8.45 44.08
C PRO A 588 19.21 9.45 43.75
N LYS A 589 18.26 9.68 44.67
CA LYS A 589 17.10 10.57 44.44
C LYS A 589 17.47 11.97 43.93
N ARG A 590 18.63 12.50 44.36
CA ARG A 590 19.15 13.81 43.91
C ARG A 590 19.60 13.86 42.44
N GLN A 591 19.82 12.71 41.81
CA GLN A 591 20.23 12.54 40.41
C GLN A 591 19.10 11.97 39.54
N GLN A 592 17.94 11.67 40.13
CA GLN A 592 16.79 11.18 39.37
C GLN A 592 16.13 12.33 38.63
N HIS A 593 15.61 12.05 37.44
CA HIS A 593 14.87 13.03 36.66
C HIS A 593 13.52 13.36 37.32
N ASP A 594 13.18 14.64 37.36
CA ASP A 594 11.89 15.14 37.82
C ASP A 594 11.06 15.71 36.66
N PHE A 595 10.02 14.97 36.28
CA PHE A 595 9.11 15.33 35.19
C PHE A 595 7.82 16.02 35.67
N LEU A 596 7.72 16.46 36.93
CA LEU A 596 6.53 17.13 37.47
C LEU A 596 6.12 18.38 36.67
N HIS A 597 7.08 19.06 36.03
CA HIS A 597 6.87 20.28 35.26
C HIS A 597 6.22 20.07 33.87
N VAL A 598 6.16 18.82 33.37
CA VAL A 598 5.59 18.47 32.05
C VAL A 598 4.36 17.56 32.15
N ARG A 599 3.83 17.32 33.35
CA ARG A 599 2.67 16.44 33.53
C ARG A 599 1.40 17.10 33.02
N LEU A 600 0.74 16.44 32.07
CA LEU A 600 -0.61 16.79 31.64
C LEU A 600 -1.60 16.67 32.80
N ALA A 601 -2.61 17.55 32.80
CA ALA A 601 -3.72 17.45 33.74
C ALA A 601 -4.46 16.12 33.53
N LYS A 602 -4.93 15.51 34.62
CA LYS A 602 -5.75 14.29 34.53
C LYS A 602 -7.10 14.67 33.90
N PRO A 603 -7.58 13.93 32.88
CA PRO A 603 -8.89 14.18 32.30
C PRO A 603 -9.99 13.91 33.33
N VAL A 604 -11.11 14.61 33.20
CA VAL A 604 -12.33 14.31 33.97
C VAL A 604 -13.00 13.11 33.32
N GLU A 605 -13.02 11.99 34.02
CA GLU A 605 -13.66 10.77 33.53
C GLU A 605 -15.17 10.81 33.82
N ARG A 606 -15.97 10.51 32.79
CA ARG A 606 -17.43 10.37 32.89
C ARG A 606 -17.81 9.01 32.31
N SER A 607 -18.68 8.29 33.01
CA SER A 607 -19.20 7.01 32.55
C SER A 607 -20.64 7.19 32.06
N VAL A 608 -20.90 6.71 30.84
CA VAL A 608 -22.23 6.63 30.23
C VAL A 608 -22.52 5.15 30.00
N SER A 609 -23.74 4.71 30.34
CA SER A 609 -24.20 3.34 30.12
C SER A 609 -25.25 3.32 29.01
N GLY A 610 -25.24 2.27 28.19
CA GLY A 610 -26.24 2.03 27.15
C GLY A 610 -26.39 0.55 26.84
N ILE A 611 -27.33 0.21 25.96
CA ILE A 611 -27.62 -1.17 25.57
C ILE A 611 -26.85 -1.50 24.28
N ARG A 612 -25.93 -2.47 24.34
CA ARG A 612 -25.20 -2.96 23.17
C ARG A 612 -26.01 -4.05 22.45
N ILE A 613 -26.10 -3.94 21.14
CA ILE A 613 -26.75 -4.94 20.29
C ILE A 613 -25.71 -5.97 19.85
N GLU A 614 -25.85 -7.21 20.32
CA GLU A 614 -25.07 -8.34 19.85
C GLU A 614 -25.83 -9.03 18.70
N LYS A 615 -25.52 -8.66 17.45
CA LYS A 615 -26.02 -9.41 16.31
C LYS A 615 -25.31 -10.77 16.31
N ALA A 616 -26.09 -11.85 16.51
CA ALA A 616 -25.60 -13.21 16.34
C ALA A 616 -24.93 -13.30 14.96
N ALA A 617 -23.70 -13.81 14.92
CA ALA A 617 -22.97 -13.95 13.67
C ALA A 617 -23.85 -14.74 12.69
N ALA A 618 -24.33 -14.07 11.63
CA ALA A 618 -24.97 -14.75 10.52
C ALA A 618 -24.03 -15.88 10.11
N LEU A 619 -24.51 -17.12 10.12
CA LEU A 619 -23.77 -18.35 9.83
C LEU A 619 -22.84 -18.15 8.64
N ALA A 620 -21.60 -17.75 8.94
CA ALA A 620 -20.56 -17.65 7.95
C ALA A 620 -20.32 -19.07 7.45
N ARG A 621 -20.42 -19.25 6.14
CA ARG A 621 -20.13 -20.50 5.43
C ARG A 621 -18.92 -21.19 6.07
N ARG A 622 -19.15 -22.44 6.51
CA ARG A 622 -18.19 -23.33 7.19
C ARG A 622 -16.84 -23.30 6.47
N ASN A 623 -15.89 -22.52 6.97
CA ASN A 623 -14.48 -22.88 6.86
C ASN A 623 -14.15 -23.73 8.08
N SER A 624 -13.76 -24.97 7.80
CA SER A 624 -13.45 -26.02 8.76
C SER A 624 -12.29 -25.62 9.69
N SER A 625 -12.62 -25.19 10.90
CA SER A 625 -11.74 -25.28 12.07
C SER A 625 -12.57 -25.85 13.24
N PRO A 626 -12.07 -26.82 14.03
CA PRO A 626 -12.89 -27.57 14.97
C PRO A 626 -12.88 -26.98 16.39
N HIS A 627 -12.80 -25.66 16.56
CA HIS A 627 -12.92 -25.01 17.88
C HIS A 627 -13.87 -23.80 17.83
N PRO A 628 -15.02 -23.84 18.54
CA PRO A 628 -15.92 -22.70 18.64
C PRO A 628 -15.39 -21.75 19.71
N THR A 629 -14.57 -20.77 19.33
CA THR A 629 -14.30 -19.62 20.18
C THR A 629 -15.44 -18.62 20.01
N GLY A 630 -16.41 -18.69 20.93
CA GLY A 630 -17.37 -17.61 21.14
C GLY A 630 -16.62 -16.33 21.50
N GLY A 631 -16.43 -15.46 20.52
CA GLY A 631 -15.71 -14.22 20.68
C GLY A 631 -16.18 -13.23 19.63
N SER A 632 -16.92 -12.22 20.08
CA SER A 632 -17.11 -10.94 19.38
C SER A 632 -15.85 -10.62 18.59
N ARG A 633 -15.98 -10.32 17.28
CA ARG A 633 -14.87 -9.85 16.44
C ARG A 633 -14.15 -8.73 17.19
N ARG A 634 -12.95 -9.00 17.75
CA ARG A 634 -12.11 -7.96 18.35
C ARG A 634 -11.74 -7.02 17.19
N GLY A 635 -12.28 -5.82 17.19
CA GLY A 635 -12.04 -4.80 16.15
C GLY A 635 -13.28 -4.30 15.41
N ALA A 636 -14.42 -4.99 15.46
CA ALA A 636 -15.61 -4.52 14.76
C ALA A 636 -16.30 -3.36 15.53
N LYS A 637 -16.73 -2.30 14.80
CA LYS A 637 -17.52 -1.19 15.35
C LYS A 637 -18.72 -1.72 16.13
N THR A 638 -18.86 -1.29 17.38
CA THR A 638 -19.95 -1.72 18.26
C THR A 638 -21.23 -0.98 17.94
N ILE A 639 -22.37 -1.70 17.96
CA ILE A 639 -23.70 -1.16 17.67
C ILE A 639 -24.48 -1.04 18.97
N TRP A 640 -25.13 0.09 19.19
CA TRP A 640 -25.82 0.46 20.41
C TRP A 640 -27.25 0.92 20.11
N VAL A 641 -28.12 0.87 21.11
CA VAL A 641 -29.47 1.45 21.05
C VAL A 641 -29.42 2.91 21.48
N ASP A 642 -29.99 3.80 20.69
CA ASP A 642 -30.18 5.20 21.10
C ASP A 642 -31.47 5.36 21.92
N GLU A 643 -31.38 5.14 23.24
CA GLU A 643 -32.53 5.26 24.15
C GLU A 643 -33.08 6.69 24.22
N HIS A 644 -32.28 7.70 23.89
CA HIS A 644 -32.63 9.11 24.00
C HIS A 644 -33.17 9.70 22.69
N GLU A 645 -32.94 9.02 21.55
CA GLU A 645 -33.37 9.46 20.22
C GLU A 645 -34.08 8.33 19.45
N GLY A 646 -35.22 7.88 19.99
CA GLY A 646 -36.18 7.04 19.27
C GLY A 646 -35.88 5.53 19.21
N GLY A 647 -34.87 5.04 19.94
CA GLY A 647 -34.59 3.60 20.10
C GLY A 647 -33.92 2.93 18.90
N GLY A 648 -33.37 3.71 17.96
CA GLY A 648 -32.70 3.21 16.76
C GLY A 648 -31.32 2.59 17.03
N GLU A 649 -30.79 1.86 16.04
CA GLU A 649 -29.40 1.38 16.06
C GLU A 649 -28.44 2.54 15.74
N CYS A 650 -27.41 2.73 16.57
CA CYS A 650 -26.42 3.81 16.42
C CYS A 650 -25.00 3.37 16.83
N SER A 651 -24.00 4.23 16.59
CA SER A 651 -22.64 4.04 17.08
C SER A 651 -22.50 4.46 18.55
N VAL A 652 -21.38 4.10 19.19
CA VAL A 652 -21.11 4.49 20.58
C VAL A 652 -21.02 6.01 20.74
N GLU A 653 -20.46 6.71 19.74
CA GLU A 653 -20.30 8.16 19.75
C GLU A 653 -21.63 8.87 19.57
N ALA A 654 -22.50 8.36 18.69
CA ALA A 654 -23.85 8.88 18.50
C ALA A 654 -24.70 8.72 19.78
N MET A 655 -24.65 7.55 20.41
CA MET A 655 -25.32 7.30 21.70
C MET A 655 -24.84 8.25 22.80
N CYS A 656 -23.53 8.48 22.91
CA CYS A 656 -22.96 9.46 23.83
C CYS A 656 -23.42 10.88 23.51
N LEU A 657 -23.50 11.27 22.23
CA LEU A 657 -24.02 12.58 21.83
C LEU A 657 -25.47 12.76 22.26
N SER A 658 -26.32 11.75 22.08
CA SER A 658 -27.73 11.80 22.49
C SER A 658 -27.86 11.97 24.02
N TYR A 659 -27.02 11.27 24.81
CA TYR A 659 -26.91 11.51 26.26
C TYR A 659 -26.54 12.97 26.59
N TYR A 660 -25.52 13.55 25.94
CA TYR A 660 -25.15 14.95 26.18
C TYR A 660 -26.23 15.95 25.72
N ARG A 661 -27.01 15.63 24.67
CA ARG A 661 -28.17 16.45 24.26
C ARG A 661 -29.22 16.53 25.36
N THR A 662 -29.47 15.44 26.09
CA THR A 662 -30.41 15.48 27.23
C THR A 662 -29.96 16.42 28.36
N GLN A 663 -28.66 16.74 28.42
CA GLN A 663 -28.10 17.70 29.38
C GLN A 663 -27.98 19.12 28.81
N GLY A 664 -28.56 19.38 27.63
CA GLY A 664 -28.60 20.70 27.00
C GLY A 664 -27.40 21.03 26.10
N TYR A 665 -26.50 20.08 25.85
CA TYR A 665 -25.34 20.31 24.97
C TYR A 665 -25.68 20.07 23.51
N ARG A 666 -24.94 20.75 22.62
CA ARG A 666 -24.92 20.48 21.18
C ARG A 666 -23.53 20.04 20.79
N GLY A 667 -23.42 18.98 19.99
CA GLY A 667 -22.13 18.42 19.59
C GLY A 667 -22.21 17.64 18.29
N TYR A 668 -21.05 17.48 17.68
CA TYR A 668 -20.82 16.74 16.44
C TYR A 668 -19.74 15.70 16.69
N HIS A 669 -19.88 14.52 16.09
CA HIS A 669 -18.80 13.54 16.06
C HIS A 669 -17.95 13.77 14.81
N SER A 670 -16.74 14.27 15.00
CA SER A 670 -15.85 14.66 13.90
C SER A 670 -14.38 14.36 14.17
N GLU A 671 -14.05 13.73 15.29
CA GLU A 671 -12.67 13.52 15.75
C GLU A 671 -11.82 14.80 15.59
N GLY A 672 -10.65 14.72 14.96
CA GLY A 672 -9.81 15.87 14.60
C GLY A 672 -10.25 16.62 13.34
N GLY A 673 -11.29 16.18 12.64
CA GLY A 673 -11.80 16.79 11.39
C GLY A 673 -12.25 18.24 11.59
N ILE A 674 -13.05 18.52 12.62
CA ILE A 674 -13.53 19.89 12.89
C ILE A 674 -12.38 20.87 13.15
N VAL A 675 -11.35 20.43 13.88
CA VAL A 675 -10.16 21.23 14.16
C VAL A 675 -9.43 21.51 12.85
N ARG A 676 -9.19 20.48 12.04
CA ARG A 676 -8.58 20.63 10.71
C ARG A 676 -9.37 21.58 9.80
N THR A 677 -10.69 21.56 9.83
CA THR A 677 -11.55 22.47 9.05
C THR A 677 -11.55 23.91 9.55
N LEU A 678 -11.36 24.14 10.86
CA LEU A 678 -11.31 25.50 11.42
C LEU A 678 -9.97 26.19 11.17
N PHE A 679 -8.88 25.42 11.09
CA PHE A 679 -7.52 25.94 10.92
C PHE A 679 -6.97 25.83 9.49
N GLY A 680 -7.48 24.89 8.69
CA GLY A 680 -7.17 24.75 7.27
C GLY A 680 -8.05 25.65 6.43
#